data_AF-A0A350CAN1-F1
#
_entry.id   AF-A0A350CAN1-F1
#
_cell.length_a   1.000
_cell.length_b   1.000
_cell.length_c   1.000
_cell.angle_alpha   90.00
_cell.angle_beta   90.00
_cell.angle_gamma   90.00
#
_symmetry.space_group_name_H-M   'P 1'
#
loop_
_entity.id
_entity.type
_entity.pdbx_description
1 polymer ?
#
loop_
_entity_poly.entity_id
_entity_poly.type
_entity_poly.pdbx_seq_one_letter_code
_entity_poly.pdbx_strand_id
1 'polypeptide(L)'
;MECAGMRRTGSVVAAIWLLLAVCRSSICAGFQSEPEVSSPANEAAVRLISEDIPGELLSAAAAVRCAAVLEDACLNDVAAVGRYCWAVGDRGVVCDSEDGGVTWRTRALPFDCRLTSVCFLTNRRGWIAGIQSGSDASGHGVLLMTRDGGESWESVSGAARSLPGILQVRFFGGEEAIVVTLPSSAEQGATLFRTVDGGDVWEPQTANQAGSLWLAAGFSGVDEGILGGFRQGLGVLTTSEAVVLQQSARGLRSLRAVSCGGDQSGWVAGDGGTILRTEDAGITWAAPEGELPGDSADLFDIRAICHQGAVVVAAGDPGQKLLYSENGGRSWQFSELPAAGRICRIRRLGSAGFLAVGSFGQILMSADGRAWECVRGAGRHAAILSVGSGTLAGQSWLLLAGLAADGGLRSVVWQPAILEGRETAERLVQEQEWLGPATTAAVGSGDYCADWQFSVNDRFSDLTAERLLEIWDRQTDGRAEDLLTLRLARQIRCYRPVIIVIESAGEDDCVGEVLRRLIPRAVEMSADAAEPRLAAIGMEPWRVQRVIQRRPIGRVSSVVFSAADLLRNEGTTGGLLQQAALSIRPAVKFGSGLSESVGDEAAYEVILDANGEGSVKSVFAGLGEFLTPAVRRQRTSLDRDRLQRAATAVRRWRLESGVLAGAASAENSAESFVAGLEQAGVELPESLAKLQLTAAAAAGLTRGNLEGWLAIQQELIRRFPGTPEAFAAAELLVLAYGSAELQLLRRSERSAENAAAGGVPEGGAEAGGLQVRPVVQPAAASGFGGQRTAQADALRELWDANERTAWRLLTQRADGVVGRESSPAAVLRHAVTLRRQEQFGAATSLLAGLSGRSDVWGTWARSEQLLTQGGKSDQFRQMVLTASKSMPVLDGKLAEPIWEAAEEVRLVSDDAGEQAEDSLVLLAWDEQYLYLTARIPRAAGGSRVELAENRYYDEPHADRDRLEIQLDTDRDLSTAFRLCVDESGRTSESCWALSSWNPRWHVAVDQEDSVWRVELAIPARELAAGGIRPGALWAIDVRRLLPGRVDQRPEAMVSDSQTRTLLVRFARDR
;
A
#
# COMPACT_ATOMS: atom_id res chain seq x y z
N MET A 1 -6.85 -41.21 -14.30
CA MET A 1 -5.42 -41.00 -14.62
C MET A 1 -5.36 -39.83 -15.59
N GLU A 2 -4.43 -38.90 -15.30
CA GLU A 2 -4.03 -37.73 -16.09
C GLU A 2 -5.09 -36.69 -16.46
N CYS A 3 -5.44 -35.85 -15.48
CA CYS A 3 -5.83 -34.44 -15.69
C CYS A 3 -5.59 -33.67 -14.38
N ALA A 4 -4.32 -33.52 -14.01
CA ALA A 4 -3.88 -32.73 -12.86
C ALA A 4 -2.59 -31.99 -13.29
N GLY A 5 -2.73 -30.84 -13.97
CA GLY A 5 -1.55 -30.14 -14.50
C GLY A 5 -1.69 -28.65 -14.85
N MET A 6 -2.87 -28.05 -14.78
CA MET A 6 -3.06 -26.65 -15.22
C MET A 6 -3.96 -25.85 -14.27
N ARG A 7 -3.43 -25.36 -13.13
CA ARG A 7 -4.06 -24.27 -12.33
C ARG A 7 -3.05 -23.40 -11.54
N ARG A 8 -1.76 -23.34 -11.90
CA ARG A 8 -0.73 -22.58 -11.16
C ARG A 8 -0.09 -21.38 -11.89
N THR A 9 -0.53 -21.05 -13.10
CA THR A 9 0.13 -20.03 -13.94
C THR A 9 -0.56 -18.66 -14.00
N GLY A 10 -1.73 -18.48 -13.38
CA GLY A 10 -2.55 -17.26 -13.55
C GLY A 10 -2.02 -15.99 -12.88
N SER A 11 -1.41 -16.09 -11.68
CA SER A 11 -1.04 -14.92 -10.86
C SER A 11 0.25 -14.24 -11.32
N VAL A 12 1.31 -15.03 -11.59
CA VAL A 12 2.59 -14.54 -12.12
C VAL A 12 2.40 -13.92 -13.51
N VAL A 13 1.57 -14.54 -14.35
CA VAL A 13 1.20 -13.99 -15.65
C VAL A 13 0.48 -12.65 -15.45
N ALA A 14 -0.51 -12.54 -14.54
CA ALA A 14 -1.21 -11.29 -14.27
C ALA A 14 -0.31 -10.15 -13.73
N ALA A 15 0.64 -10.44 -12.84
CA ALA A 15 1.59 -9.46 -12.31
C ALA A 15 2.59 -8.97 -13.38
N ILE A 16 3.05 -9.89 -14.22
CA ILE A 16 3.84 -9.56 -15.41
C ILE A 16 3.01 -8.72 -16.39
N TRP A 17 1.73 -9.06 -16.59
CA TRP A 17 0.83 -8.24 -17.41
C TRP A 17 0.62 -6.84 -16.83
N LEU A 18 0.59 -6.68 -15.50
CA LEU A 18 0.46 -5.38 -14.84
C LEU A 18 1.75 -4.54 -14.98
N LEU A 19 2.93 -5.14 -14.78
CA LEU A 19 4.22 -4.46 -15.02
C LEU A 19 4.40 -4.07 -16.49
N LEU A 20 4.04 -4.97 -17.42
CA LEU A 20 4.05 -4.69 -18.84
C LEU A 20 2.97 -3.67 -19.22
N ALA A 21 1.83 -3.63 -18.53
CA ALA A 21 0.79 -2.61 -18.70
C ALA A 21 1.23 -1.24 -18.16
N VAL A 22 2.01 -1.19 -17.06
CA VAL A 22 2.61 0.05 -16.52
C VAL A 22 3.74 0.55 -17.43
N CYS A 23 4.62 -0.33 -17.92
CA CYS A 23 5.57 0.05 -18.96
C CYS A 23 4.84 0.51 -20.22
N ARG A 24 3.78 -0.18 -20.66
CA ARG A 24 2.94 0.22 -21.80
C ARG A 24 2.19 1.54 -21.55
N SER A 25 1.67 1.80 -20.35
CA SER A 25 0.96 3.04 -20.03
C SER A 25 1.92 4.21 -19.99
N SER A 26 3.11 4.06 -19.40
CA SER A 26 4.18 5.07 -19.43
C SER A 26 4.76 5.29 -20.84
N ILE A 27 4.57 4.37 -21.78
CA ILE A 27 4.99 4.48 -23.19
C ILE A 27 3.87 4.99 -24.11
N CYS A 28 2.62 4.70 -23.80
CA CYS A 28 1.46 5.16 -24.55
C CYS A 28 0.90 6.50 -24.02
N ALA A 29 1.42 7.01 -22.89
CA ALA A 29 1.02 8.29 -22.30
C ALA A 29 1.56 9.54 -23.04
N GLY A 30 2.34 9.39 -24.12
CA GLY A 30 2.62 10.50 -25.02
C GLY A 30 1.31 11.00 -25.64
N PHE A 31 0.88 12.21 -25.30
CA PHE A 31 -0.43 12.84 -25.66
C PHE A 31 -1.70 12.42 -24.90
N GLN A 32 -1.63 11.59 -23.86
CA GLN A 32 -2.79 11.33 -22.98
C GLN A 32 -2.54 11.85 -21.56
N SER A 33 -3.61 12.30 -20.90
CA SER A 33 -3.65 12.93 -19.57
C SER A 33 -2.76 12.26 -18.51
N GLU A 34 -2.32 13.08 -17.54
CA GLU A 34 -1.28 12.87 -16.51
C GLU A 34 -0.96 11.42 -16.09
N PRO A 35 0.33 11.07 -15.94
CA PRO A 35 0.77 10.26 -14.82
C PRO A 35 0.87 11.17 -13.58
N GLU A 36 0.11 10.87 -12.52
CA GLU A 36 0.36 11.41 -11.18
C GLU A 36 1.84 11.19 -10.81
N VAL A 37 2.48 12.21 -10.22
CA VAL A 37 3.91 12.24 -9.84
C VAL A 37 4.21 11.33 -8.63
N SER A 38 3.33 10.41 -8.25
CA SER A 38 3.60 9.29 -7.36
C SER A 38 3.99 8.06 -8.19
N SER A 39 5.28 7.89 -8.52
CA SER A 39 5.73 6.83 -9.44
C SER A 39 5.11 5.44 -9.11
N PRO A 40 4.14 4.92 -9.90
CA PRO A 40 3.55 3.60 -9.68
C PRO A 40 4.57 2.48 -9.94
N ALA A 41 5.67 2.80 -10.64
CA ALA A 41 6.77 1.90 -10.92
C ALA A 41 7.60 1.54 -9.68
N ASN A 42 7.81 2.48 -8.75
CA ASN A 42 8.45 2.15 -7.47
C ASN A 42 7.50 1.40 -6.55
N GLU A 43 6.20 1.71 -6.57
CA GLU A 43 5.20 0.97 -5.80
C GLU A 43 5.03 -0.45 -6.33
N ALA A 44 4.93 -0.67 -7.65
CA ALA A 44 4.83 -2.01 -8.23
C ALA A 44 6.10 -2.85 -8.07
N ALA A 45 7.30 -2.24 -8.17
CA ALA A 45 8.57 -2.93 -7.93
C ALA A 45 8.76 -3.27 -6.45
N VAL A 46 8.34 -2.41 -5.52
CA VAL A 46 8.36 -2.67 -4.07
C VAL A 46 7.30 -3.72 -3.68
N ARG A 47 6.09 -3.65 -4.26
CA ARG A 47 5.01 -4.64 -4.09
C ARG A 47 5.42 -6.05 -4.55
N LEU A 48 6.24 -6.16 -5.61
CA LEU A 48 6.72 -7.45 -6.13
C LEU A 48 7.90 -8.05 -5.38
N ILE A 49 8.72 -7.23 -4.71
CA ILE A 49 9.76 -7.73 -3.80
C ILE A 49 9.12 -8.34 -2.54
N SER A 50 7.86 -8.00 -2.22
CA SER A 50 7.18 -8.40 -0.99
C SER A 50 6.17 -9.54 -1.09
N GLU A 51 5.73 -9.99 -2.28
CA GLU A 51 4.52 -10.84 -2.36
C GLU A 51 4.66 -12.32 -2.78
N ASP A 52 5.78 -12.79 -3.35
CA ASP A 52 5.92 -14.22 -3.64
C ASP A 52 6.85 -14.92 -2.64
N ILE A 53 6.30 -15.23 -1.45
CA ILE A 53 6.84 -16.29 -0.60
C ILE A 53 6.74 -17.59 -1.42
N PRO A 54 7.85 -18.32 -1.70
CA PRO A 54 7.80 -19.55 -2.49
C PRO A 54 6.71 -20.50 -1.97
N GLY A 55 5.97 -21.16 -2.85
CA GLY A 55 4.88 -22.07 -2.46
C GLY A 55 5.30 -23.16 -1.47
N GLU A 56 6.58 -23.54 -1.44
CA GLU A 56 7.17 -24.44 -0.44
C GLU A 56 7.36 -23.78 0.93
N LEU A 57 7.64 -22.48 0.96
CA LEU A 57 7.82 -21.63 2.14
C LEU A 57 6.46 -21.20 2.72
N LEU A 58 5.45 -21.00 1.87
CA LEU A 58 4.03 -20.96 2.25
C LEU A 58 3.54 -22.34 2.73
N SER A 59 4.00 -23.45 2.12
CA SER A 59 3.73 -24.80 2.62
C SER A 59 4.45 -25.11 3.94
N ALA A 60 5.59 -24.45 4.19
CA ALA A 60 6.38 -24.59 5.41
C ALA A 60 5.84 -23.70 6.54
N ALA A 61 5.48 -22.44 6.27
CA ALA A 61 4.69 -21.60 7.18
C ALA A 61 3.31 -22.22 7.45
N ALA A 62 2.72 -22.86 6.43
CA ALA A 62 1.54 -23.70 6.57
C ALA A 62 1.78 -24.98 7.36
N ALA A 63 2.99 -25.58 7.30
CA ALA A 63 3.38 -26.74 8.09
C ALA A 63 3.77 -26.36 9.53
N VAL A 64 4.13 -25.10 9.74
CA VAL A 64 4.29 -24.41 11.03
C VAL A 64 2.94 -24.03 11.65
N ARG A 65 1.81 -24.27 10.95
CA ARG A 65 0.46 -24.34 11.57
C ARG A 65 0.39 -25.52 12.53
N CYS A 66 1.11 -25.39 13.62
CA CYS A 66 1.04 -26.27 14.76
C CYS A 66 -0.37 -26.10 15.33
N ALA A 67 -1.16 -27.17 15.38
CA ALA A 67 -2.50 -27.17 15.99
C ALA A 67 -2.52 -26.45 17.36
N ALA A 68 -1.39 -26.50 18.07
CA ALA A 68 -1.11 -25.82 19.32
C ALA A 68 -1.32 -24.29 19.32
N VAL A 69 -0.96 -23.57 18.23
CA VAL A 69 -1.06 -22.10 18.16
C VAL A 69 -2.44 -21.64 17.69
N LEU A 70 -3.19 -22.52 17.02
CA LEU A 70 -4.61 -22.32 16.69
C LEU A 70 -5.51 -22.56 17.90
N GLU A 71 -5.08 -23.42 18.83
CA GLU A 71 -5.83 -23.78 20.03
C GLU A 71 -6.17 -22.55 20.90
N ASP A 72 -5.26 -21.57 20.95
CA ASP A 72 -5.37 -20.36 21.76
C ASP A 72 -5.32 -19.05 20.96
N ALA A 73 -5.58 -19.11 19.65
CA ALA A 73 -5.81 -17.92 18.86
C ALA A 73 -7.00 -17.12 19.41
N CYS A 74 -6.87 -15.79 19.45
CA CYS A 74 -7.93 -14.89 19.92
C CYS A 74 -9.17 -15.03 19.00
N LEU A 75 -10.35 -15.23 19.59
CA LEU A 75 -11.61 -15.37 18.87
C LEU A 75 -12.33 -14.01 18.85
N ASN A 76 -12.66 -13.54 17.64
CA ASN A 76 -13.14 -12.17 17.40
C ASN A 76 -14.67 -12.07 17.25
N ASP A 77 -15.35 -13.10 16.71
CA ASP A 77 -16.80 -13.11 16.55
C ASP A 77 -17.36 -14.53 16.69
N VAL A 78 -18.66 -14.61 17.01
CA VAL A 78 -19.39 -15.87 17.18
C VAL A 78 -20.78 -15.72 16.58
N ALA A 79 -21.33 -16.82 16.05
CA ALA A 79 -22.68 -16.90 15.51
C ALA A 79 -23.35 -18.21 15.97
N ALA A 80 -24.68 -18.19 16.09
CA ALA A 80 -25.47 -19.37 16.43
C ALA A 80 -26.76 -19.41 15.60
N VAL A 81 -27.10 -20.60 15.11
CA VAL A 81 -28.36 -20.90 14.42
C VAL A 81 -28.94 -22.20 14.99
N GLY A 82 -29.96 -22.07 15.83
CA GLY A 82 -30.50 -23.20 16.58
C GLY A 82 -29.45 -23.79 17.52
N ARG A 83 -29.13 -25.08 17.34
CA ARG A 83 -28.08 -25.79 18.09
C ARG A 83 -26.70 -25.73 17.45
N TYR A 84 -26.55 -25.11 16.28
CA TYR A 84 -25.27 -25.01 15.59
C TYR A 84 -24.61 -23.68 15.90
N CYS A 85 -23.32 -23.68 16.21
CA CYS A 85 -22.56 -22.49 16.56
C CYS A 85 -21.24 -22.44 15.81
N TRP A 86 -20.76 -21.24 15.49
CA TRP A 86 -19.47 -21.00 14.84
C TRP A 86 -18.76 -19.83 15.51
N ALA A 87 -17.48 -19.96 15.77
CA ALA A 87 -16.61 -18.90 16.27
C ALA A 87 -15.39 -18.77 15.37
N VAL A 88 -14.95 -17.53 15.14
CA VAL A 88 -13.83 -17.24 14.23
C VAL A 88 -12.84 -16.30 14.88
N GLY A 89 -11.59 -16.34 14.44
CA GLY A 89 -10.55 -15.53 15.06
C GLY A 89 -9.27 -15.37 14.25
N ASP A 90 -8.20 -15.03 14.96
CA ASP A 90 -6.88 -14.85 14.38
C ASP A 90 -6.33 -16.16 13.79
N ARG A 91 -5.35 -16.03 12.90
CA ARG A 91 -4.70 -17.17 12.22
C ARG A 91 -5.62 -18.02 11.37
N GLY A 92 -6.72 -17.44 10.89
CA GLY A 92 -7.73 -18.14 10.12
C GLY A 92 -8.44 -19.25 10.90
N VAL A 93 -8.50 -19.15 12.25
CA VAL A 93 -9.15 -20.17 13.08
C VAL A 93 -10.66 -20.12 12.93
N VAL A 94 -11.26 -21.29 12.72
CA VAL A 94 -12.71 -21.49 12.68
C VAL A 94 -13.05 -22.63 13.65
N CYS A 95 -13.89 -22.34 14.63
CA CYS A 95 -14.44 -23.31 15.55
C CYS A 95 -15.91 -23.52 15.25
N ASP A 96 -16.39 -24.77 15.28
CA ASP A 96 -17.79 -25.11 15.07
C ASP A 96 -18.30 -26.08 16.13
N SER A 97 -19.60 -25.98 16.41
CA SER A 97 -20.32 -26.83 17.36
C SER A 97 -21.66 -27.25 16.76
N GLU A 98 -22.03 -28.51 16.99
CA GLU A 98 -23.31 -29.08 16.58
C GLU A 98 -24.22 -29.37 17.78
N ASP A 99 -23.85 -29.02 19.01
CA ASP A 99 -24.55 -29.40 20.26
C ASP A 99 -24.90 -28.20 21.15
N GLY A 100 -25.06 -27.02 20.55
CA GLY A 100 -25.43 -25.79 21.24
C GLY A 100 -24.24 -25.08 21.88
N GLY A 101 -23.02 -25.36 21.44
CA GLY A 101 -21.80 -24.77 21.99
C GLY A 101 -21.17 -25.57 23.13
N VAL A 102 -21.67 -26.77 23.45
CA VAL A 102 -21.12 -27.59 24.54
C VAL A 102 -19.78 -28.19 24.14
N THR A 103 -19.66 -28.70 22.91
CA THR A 103 -18.40 -29.19 22.34
C THR A 103 -18.07 -28.46 21.05
N TRP A 104 -16.76 -28.25 20.82
CA TRP A 104 -16.24 -27.48 19.69
C TRP A 104 -15.15 -28.24 18.95
N ARG A 105 -15.23 -28.20 17.63
CA ARG A 105 -14.17 -28.68 16.73
C ARG A 105 -13.43 -27.46 16.19
N THR A 106 -12.10 -27.53 16.11
CA THR A 106 -11.27 -26.44 15.60
C THR A 106 -10.68 -26.82 14.26
N ARG A 107 -10.78 -25.90 13.30
CA ARG A 107 -10.28 -26.00 11.94
C ARG A 107 -9.55 -24.72 11.59
N ALA A 108 -8.63 -24.80 10.65
CA ALA A 108 -7.93 -23.63 10.13
C ALA A 108 -8.14 -23.52 8.62
N LEU A 109 -8.26 -22.29 8.17
CA LEU A 109 -8.25 -21.97 6.74
C LEU A 109 -6.86 -22.23 6.12
N PRO A 110 -6.80 -22.45 4.80
CA PRO A 110 -5.54 -22.73 4.10
C PRO A 110 -4.61 -21.52 3.96
N PHE A 111 -5.00 -20.33 4.41
CA PHE A 111 -4.20 -19.09 4.41
C PHE A 111 -4.28 -18.39 5.77
N ASP A 112 -3.27 -17.56 6.07
CA ASP A 112 -3.23 -16.77 7.31
C ASP A 112 -3.99 -15.46 7.13
N CYS A 113 -4.94 -15.20 8.03
CA CYS A 113 -5.77 -14.01 8.03
C CYS A 113 -6.38 -13.79 9.42
N ARG A 114 -6.80 -12.56 9.69
CA ARG A 114 -7.57 -12.20 10.88
C ARG A 114 -9.04 -12.27 10.53
N LEU A 115 -9.75 -13.28 11.02
CA LEU A 115 -11.20 -13.38 10.84
C LEU A 115 -11.88 -12.53 11.89
N THR A 116 -12.60 -11.51 11.45
CA THR A 116 -13.19 -10.47 12.30
C THR A 116 -14.68 -10.67 12.49
N SER A 117 -15.37 -11.36 11.57
CA SER A 117 -16.81 -11.53 11.64
C SER A 117 -17.31 -12.84 11.02
N VAL A 118 -18.39 -13.38 11.59
CA VAL A 118 -19.08 -14.57 11.10
C VAL A 118 -20.59 -14.37 11.13
N CYS A 119 -21.28 -14.76 10.06
CA CYS A 119 -22.74 -14.74 10.01
C CYS A 119 -23.30 -15.98 9.30
N PHE A 120 -24.38 -16.55 9.83
CA PHE A 120 -25.05 -17.70 9.24
C PHE A 120 -26.54 -17.41 9.09
N LEU A 121 -27.11 -17.74 7.93
CA LEU A 121 -28.56 -17.65 7.68
C LEU A 121 -29.27 -18.96 8.05
N THR A 122 -28.58 -20.08 7.86
CA THR A 122 -29.07 -21.42 8.16
C THR A 122 -27.94 -22.23 8.77
N ASN A 123 -28.20 -23.47 9.19
CA ASN A 123 -27.13 -24.36 9.63
C ASN A 123 -26.17 -24.83 8.53
N ARG A 124 -26.44 -24.48 7.26
CA ARG A 124 -25.63 -24.87 6.10
C ARG A 124 -25.01 -23.69 5.36
N ARG A 125 -25.71 -22.57 5.29
CA ARG A 125 -25.32 -21.39 4.52
C ARG A 125 -24.86 -20.28 5.45
N GLY A 126 -23.60 -19.88 5.31
CA GLY A 126 -22.97 -18.84 6.12
C GLY A 126 -21.79 -18.18 5.43
N TRP A 127 -21.31 -17.12 6.05
CA TRP A 127 -20.19 -16.30 5.58
C TRP A 127 -19.26 -15.96 6.73
N ILE A 128 -17.98 -15.87 6.40
CA ILE A 128 -16.93 -15.36 7.28
C ILE A 128 -16.24 -14.22 6.56
N ALA A 129 -15.95 -13.15 7.28
CA ALA A 129 -15.16 -12.04 6.79
C ALA A 129 -13.94 -11.74 7.68
N GLY A 130 -12.97 -11.07 7.09
CA GLY A 130 -11.73 -10.75 7.77
C GLY A 130 -10.80 -9.86 6.97
N ILE A 131 -9.55 -9.84 7.44
CA ILE A 131 -8.48 -9.00 6.92
C ILE A 131 -7.29 -9.90 6.64
N GLN A 132 -6.73 -9.77 5.44
CA GLN A 132 -5.49 -10.41 5.04
C GLN A 132 -4.45 -9.36 4.66
N SER A 133 -3.19 -9.68 4.90
CA SER A 133 -2.09 -8.81 4.51
C SER A 133 -2.10 -8.52 3.02
N GLY A 134 -2.00 -7.24 2.69
CA GLY A 134 -1.93 -6.71 1.34
C GLY A 134 -0.57 -6.09 1.02
N SER A 135 -0.42 -5.74 -0.25
CA SER A 135 0.74 -5.03 -0.80
C SER A 135 0.94 -3.61 -0.24
N ASP A 136 -0.10 -3.04 0.36
CA ASP A 136 -0.16 -1.74 1.00
C ASP A 136 -0.65 -1.89 2.46
N ALA A 137 -0.27 -0.95 3.33
CA ALA A 137 -0.63 -0.93 4.75
C ALA A 137 -2.14 -0.64 4.99
N SER A 138 -3.02 -0.97 4.04
CA SER A 138 -4.49 -0.83 4.12
C SER A 138 -5.23 -2.16 4.38
N GLY A 139 -4.64 -3.30 4.01
CA GLY A 139 -5.16 -4.65 4.31
C GLY A 139 -6.36 -5.00 3.44
N HIS A 140 -6.36 -6.19 2.84
CA HIS A 140 -7.41 -6.58 1.90
C HIS A 140 -8.53 -7.36 2.61
N GLY A 141 -9.77 -7.11 2.19
CA GLY A 141 -10.94 -7.82 2.68
C GLY A 141 -10.93 -9.30 2.27
N VAL A 142 -11.12 -10.18 3.24
CA VAL A 142 -11.40 -11.61 3.01
C VAL A 142 -12.89 -11.82 3.19
N LEU A 143 -13.56 -12.41 2.20
CA LEU A 143 -14.95 -12.85 2.31
C LEU A 143 -15.11 -14.28 1.77
N LEU A 144 -15.56 -15.18 2.63
CA LEU A 144 -15.75 -16.60 2.34
C LEU A 144 -17.20 -16.99 2.60
N MET A 145 -17.73 -17.88 1.77
CA MET A 145 -19.06 -18.48 1.90
C MET A 145 -18.95 -19.99 2.09
N THR A 146 -19.85 -20.54 2.88
CA THR A 146 -20.06 -21.99 3.01
C THR A 146 -21.49 -22.37 2.60
N ARG A 147 -21.67 -23.59 2.07
CA ARG A 147 -22.96 -24.21 1.74
C ARG A 147 -23.20 -25.52 2.49
N ASP A 148 -22.26 -25.93 3.33
CA ASP A 148 -22.23 -27.20 4.06
C ASP A 148 -22.03 -27.02 5.56
N GLY A 149 -22.32 -25.83 6.10
CA GLY A 149 -22.25 -25.56 7.54
C GLY A 149 -20.82 -25.31 8.03
N GLY A 150 -19.93 -24.93 7.12
CA GLY A 150 -18.54 -24.61 7.39
C GLY A 150 -17.60 -25.80 7.21
N GLU A 151 -18.05 -26.94 6.68
CA GLU A 151 -17.19 -28.06 6.23
C GLU A 151 -16.18 -27.61 5.18
N SER A 152 -16.64 -26.82 4.22
CA SER A 152 -15.81 -26.13 3.24
C SER A 152 -16.17 -24.65 3.12
N TRP A 153 -15.17 -23.85 2.73
CA TRP A 153 -15.26 -22.42 2.56
C TRP A 153 -14.75 -22.04 1.17
N GLU A 154 -15.56 -21.33 0.40
CA GLU A 154 -15.27 -20.84 -0.93
C GLU A 154 -15.16 -19.31 -0.91
N SER A 155 -14.22 -18.73 -1.65
CA SER A 155 -14.13 -17.28 -1.79
C SER A 155 -15.30 -16.74 -2.60
N VAL A 156 -15.89 -15.64 -2.12
CA VAL A 156 -16.90 -14.90 -2.89
C VAL A 156 -16.17 -14.09 -3.97
N SER A 157 -16.53 -14.36 -5.23
CA SER A 157 -15.94 -13.68 -6.40
C SER A 157 -16.32 -12.20 -6.33
N GLY A 158 -15.40 -11.26 -6.60
CA GLY A 158 -15.65 -9.81 -6.48
C GLY A 158 -15.07 -9.14 -5.23
N ALA A 159 -15.37 -9.66 -4.04
CA ALA A 159 -14.92 -9.08 -2.76
C ALA A 159 -13.37 -8.97 -2.64
N ALA A 160 -12.63 -9.96 -3.14
CA ALA A 160 -11.17 -9.99 -3.06
C ALA A 160 -10.46 -8.94 -3.95
N ARG A 161 -11.18 -8.21 -4.81
CA ARG A 161 -10.62 -7.19 -5.71
C ARG A 161 -11.08 -5.75 -5.41
N SER A 162 -12.02 -5.55 -4.48
CA SER A 162 -12.70 -4.25 -4.32
C SER A 162 -12.88 -3.79 -2.87
N LEU A 163 -12.88 -4.68 -1.85
CA LEU A 163 -13.13 -4.26 -0.47
C LEU A 163 -11.86 -4.10 0.37
N PRO A 164 -11.73 -3.01 1.15
CA PRO A 164 -10.75 -2.93 2.23
C PRO A 164 -11.00 -4.00 3.31
N GLY A 165 -10.03 -4.19 4.21
CA GLY A 165 -10.12 -5.16 5.30
C GLY A 165 -11.46 -5.14 6.02
N ILE A 166 -12.20 -6.24 6.03
CA ILE A 166 -13.57 -6.27 6.56
C ILE A 166 -13.53 -6.44 8.08
N LEU A 167 -14.19 -5.55 8.82
CA LEU A 167 -14.36 -5.61 10.28
C LEU A 167 -15.64 -6.32 10.69
N GLN A 168 -16.72 -6.14 9.92
CA GLN A 168 -18.01 -6.77 10.19
C GLN A 168 -18.76 -7.06 8.89
N VAL A 169 -19.46 -8.19 8.82
CA VAL A 169 -20.33 -8.56 7.69
C VAL A 169 -21.70 -9.00 8.17
N ARG A 170 -22.74 -8.63 7.41
CA ARG A 170 -24.10 -9.15 7.62
C ARG A 170 -24.79 -9.41 6.28
N PHE A 171 -25.21 -10.66 6.07
CA PHE A 171 -26.13 -11.05 4.99
C PHE A 171 -27.56 -11.13 5.53
N PHE A 172 -28.52 -10.63 4.75
CA PHE A 172 -29.97 -10.70 5.03
C PHE A 172 -30.67 -11.75 4.16
N GLY A 173 -29.96 -12.26 3.17
CA GLY A 173 -30.39 -13.29 2.25
C GLY A 173 -29.21 -13.84 1.47
N GLY A 174 -29.47 -14.45 0.32
CA GLY A 174 -28.40 -14.97 -0.53
C GLY A 174 -27.64 -13.91 -1.33
N GLU A 175 -28.19 -12.70 -1.43
CA GLU A 175 -27.81 -11.67 -2.40
C GLU A 175 -27.53 -10.33 -1.72
N GLU A 176 -28.35 -9.93 -0.74
CA GLU A 176 -28.17 -8.67 -0.03
C GLU A 176 -27.25 -8.79 1.19
N ALA A 177 -26.24 -7.93 1.25
CA ALA A 177 -25.34 -7.83 2.38
C ALA A 177 -24.79 -6.42 2.59
N ILE A 178 -24.29 -6.20 3.80
CA ILE A 178 -23.59 -4.98 4.18
C ILE A 178 -22.33 -5.31 4.97
N VAL A 179 -21.27 -4.54 4.74
CA VAL A 179 -19.98 -4.70 5.41
C VAL A 179 -19.50 -3.38 6.00
N VAL A 180 -18.87 -3.47 7.16
CA VAL A 180 -18.03 -2.42 7.74
C VAL A 180 -16.58 -2.79 7.47
N THR A 181 -15.77 -1.86 6.97
CA THR A 181 -14.38 -2.09 6.57
C THR A 181 -13.42 -1.14 7.29
N LEU A 182 -12.14 -1.48 7.25
CA LEU A 182 -11.06 -0.53 7.47
C LEU A 182 -11.15 0.63 6.46
N PRO A 183 -10.65 1.82 6.82
CA PRO A 183 -10.52 2.91 5.88
C PRO A 183 -9.45 2.59 4.82
N SER A 184 -9.66 3.08 3.60
CA SER A 184 -8.73 2.98 2.48
C SER A 184 -8.69 4.28 1.69
N SER A 185 -7.49 4.70 1.28
CA SER A 185 -7.28 5.88 0.44
C SER A 185 -7.82 5.69 -0.98
N ALA A 186 -7.88 4.45 -1.48
CA ALA A 186 -8.39 4.13 -2.82
C ALA A 186 -9.89 4.45 -2.97
N GLU A 187 -10.65 4.39 -1.86
CA GLU A 187 -12.12 4.50 -1.85
C GLU A 187 -12.59 5.78 -1.14
N GLN A 188 -11.79 6.86 -1.21
CA GLN A 188 -12.10 8.16 -0.59
C GLN A 188 -12.44 8.08 0.91
N GLY A 189 -11.90 7.08 1.63
CA GLY A 189 -12.15 6.87 3.06
C GLY A 189 -13.48 6.21 3.40
N ALA A 190 -14.21 5.63 2.44
CA ALA A 190 -15.44 4.88 2.72
C ALA A 190 -15.16 3.66 3.63
N THR A 191 -16.00 3.48 4.67
CA THR A 191 -15.89 2.38 5.66
C THR A 191 -17.14 1.50 5.73
N LEU A 192 -18.12 1.74 4.86
CA LEU A 192 -19.38 1.00 4.78
C LEU A 192 -19.70 0.71 3.32
N PHE A 193 -19.95 -0.57 3.00
CA PHE A 193 -20.27 -0.99 1.63
C PHE A 193 -21.46 -1.95 1.62
N ARG A 194 -22.27 -1.86 0.57
CA ARG A 194 -23.46 -2.69 0.35
C ARG A 194 -23.29 -3.52 -0.91
N THR A 195 -23.88 -4.71 -0.92
CA THR A 195 -24.11 -5.51 -2.12
C THR A 195 -25.56 -5.95 -2.18
N VAL A 196 -26.07 -6.14 -3.40
CA VAL A 196 -27.39 -6.70 -3.71
C VAL A 196 -27.31 -7.92 -4.64
N ASP A 197 -26.10 -8.37 -4.98
CA ASP A 197 -25.85 -9.44 -5.96
C ASP A 197 -25.03 -10.61 -5.37
N GLY A 198 -24.96 -10.71 -4.05
CA GLY A 198 -24.28 -11.80 -3.34
C GLY A 198 -22.80 -11.53 -3.09
N GLY A 199 -22.35 -10.30 -3.33
CA GLY A 199 -20.98 -9.84 -3.09
C GLY A 199 -20.10 -9.80 -4.34
N ASP A 200 -20.71 -9.87 -5.53
CA ASP A 200 -20.01 -9.69 -6.81
C ASP A 200 -19.65 -8.22 -7.03
N VAL A 201 -20.57 -7.30 -6.70
CA VAL A 201 -20.37 -5.84 -6.71
C VAL A 201 -20.66 -5.24 -5.34
N TRP A 202 -19.80 -4.31 -4.93
CA TRP A 202 -19.92 -3.56 -3.67
C TRP A 202 -19.99 -2.06 -3.94
N GLU A 203 -21.02 -1.41 -3.40
CA GLU A 203 -21.25 0.02 -3.53
C GLU A 203 -20.96 0.73 -2.20
N PRO A 204 -20.08 1.75 -2.18
CA PRO A 204 -19.79 2.51 -0.98
C PRO A 204 -21.02 3.29 -0.51
N GLN A 205 -21.27 3.27 0.79
CA GLN A 205 -22.31 4.07 1.43
C GLN A 205 -21.67 5.35 1.96
N THR A 206 -22.01 6.49 1.36
CA THR A 206 -21.47 7.79 1.78
C THR A 206 -22.04 8.19 3.14
N ALA A 207 -21.17 8.69 4.02
CA ALA A 207 -21.60 9.35 5.24
C ALA A 207 -21.86 10.83 4.99
N ASN A 208 -22.84 11.40 5.68
CA ASN A 208 -23.16 12.83 5.60
C ASN A 208 -22.04 13.76 6.14
N GLN A 209 -21.02 13.19 6.80
CA GLN A 209 -19.81 13.88 7.27
C GLN A 209 -18.56 13.08 6.90
N ALA A 210 -17.61 13.74 6.23
CA ALA A 210 -16.32 13.16 5.85
C ALA A 210 -15.49 12.75 7.08
N GLY A 211 -14.83 11.59 7.01
CA GLY A 211 -13.94 11.09 8.07
C GLY A 211 -14.62 10.24 9.17
N SER A 212 -15.82 9.72 8.92
CA SER A 212 -16.51 8.79 9.82
C SER A 212 -15.90 7.38 9.73
N LEU A 213 -15.36 6.87 10.84
CA LEU A 213 -14.72 5.56 10.92
C LEU A 213 -15.54 4.60 11.78
N TRP A 214 -16.36 3.77 11.14
CA TRP A 214 -17.21 2.80 11.81
C TRP A 214 -16.40 1.57 12.22
N LEU A 215 -16.59 1.10 13.45
CA LEU A 215 -15.89 -0.07 14.02
C LEU A 215 -16.86 -1.20 14.38
N ALA A 216 -18.12 -0.86 14.65
CA ALA A 216 -19.14 -1.81 15.02
C ALA A 216 -20.50 -1.38 14.47
N ALA A 217 -21.32 -2.36 14.12
CA ALA A 217 -22.66 -2.10 13.65
C ALA A 217 -23.66 -3.14 14.16
N GLY A 218 -24.92 -2.73 14.30
CA GLY A 218 -26.04 -3.61 14.54
C GLY A 218 -27.09 -3.36 13.47
N PHE A 219 -27.22 -4.29 12.53
CA PHE A 219 -28.11 -4.11 11.39
C PHE A 219 -29.44 -4.84 11.59
N SER A 220 -30.55 -4.14 11.40
CA SER A 220 -31.91 -4.69 11.36
C SER A 220 -32.34 -5.05 9.94
N GLY A 221 -31.76 -4.39 8.94
CA GLY A 221 -31.94 -4.66 7.52
C GLY A 221 -30.71 -4.21 6.71
N VAL A 222 -30.73 -4.40 5.39
CA VAL A 222 -29.62 -3.96 4.51
C VAL A 222 -29.48 -2.43 4.47
N ASP A 223 -30.59 -1.74 4.72
CA ASP A 223 -30.73 -0.28 4.65
C ASP A 223 -30.97 0.37 6.03
N GLU A 224 -30.94 -0.43 7.09
CA GLU A 224 -31.29 0.00 8.45
C GLU A 224 -30.34 -0.61 9.48
N GLY A 225 -29.74 0.25 10.30
CA GLY A 225 -28.86 -0.20 11.37
C GLY A 225 -28.29 0.92 12.23
N ILE A 226 -27.69 0.52 13.34
CA ILE A 226 -27.00 1.39 14.27
C ILE A 226 -25.50 1.23 14.06
N LEU A 227 -24.77 2.36 14.02
CA LEU A 227 -23.34 2.41 13.76
C LEU A 227 -22.60 3.02 14.96
N GLY A 228 -21.51 2.37 15.37
CA GLY A 228 -20.58 2.83 16.40
C GLY A 228 -19.15 2.85 15.85
N GLY A 229 -18.39 3.88 16.20
CA GLY A 229 -17.10 4.14 15.57
C GLY A 229 -16.10 4.91 16.43
N PHE A 230 -14.99 5.26 15.79
CA PHE A 230 -13.88 6.00 16.38
C PHE A 230 -14.33 7.41 16.85
N ARG A 231 -13.70 7.94 17.92
CA ARG A 231 -14.04 9.23 18.57
C ARG A 231 -15.50 9.37 19.02
N GLN A 232 -16.05 8.29 19.57
CA GLN A 232 -17.45 8.17 19.94
C GLN A 232 -18.40 8.44 18.75
N GLY A 233 -17.96 8.12 17.54
CA GLY A 233 -18.79 8.20 16.34
C GLY A 233 -20.03 7.34 16.52
N LEU A 234 -21.20 7.97 16.50
CA LEU A 234 -22.50 7.34 16.63
C LEU A 234 -23.35 7.77 15.45
N GLY A 235 -23.96 6.80 14.78
CA GLY A 235 -24.78 7.07 13.62
C GLY A 235 -25.84 6.01 13.40
N VAL A 236 -26.68 6.29 12.42
CA VAL A 236 -27.69 5.38 11.91
C VAL A 236 -27.52 5.23 10.41
N LEU A 237 -27.72 4.01 9.93
CA LEU A 237 -27.84 3.73 8.51
C LEU A 237 -29.29 3.92 8.09
N THR A 238 -29.49 4.69 7.02
CA THR A 238 -30.77 4.86 6.33
C THR A 238 -30.64 4.38 4.90
N THR A 239 -31.75 4.31 4.14
CA THR A 239 -31.84 3.70 2.80
C THR A 239 -30.85 4.18 1.73
N SER A 240 -30.12 5.27 1.96
CA SER A 240 -29.17 5.81 0.98
C SER A 240 -27.91 6.44 1.59
N GLU A 241 -27.81 6.55 2.92
CA GLU A 241 -26.64 7.17 3.56
C GLU A 241 -26.50 6.76 5.04
N ALA A 242 -25.25 6.82 5.51
CA ALA A 242 -24.94 6.78 6.93
C ALA A 242 -25.03 8.19 7.52
N VAL A 243 -25.97 8.39 8.45
CA VAL A 243 -26.19 9.67 9.14
C VAL A 243 -25.42 9.68 10.44
N VAL A 244 -24.43 10.56 10.55
CA VAL A 244 -23.70 10.81 11.80
C VAL A 244 -24.57 11.65 12.73
N LEU A 245 -24.82 11.15 13.94
CA LEU A 245 -25.60 11.82 14.97
C LEU A 245 -24.70 12.50 16.00
N GLN A 246 -23.59 11.86 16.35
CA GLN A 246 -22.63 12.38 17.31
C GLN A 246 -21.22 11.94 16.93
N GLN A 247 -20.26 12.86 17.04
CA GLN A 247 -18.83 12.56 16.94
C GLN A 247 -18.04 13.58 17.74
N SER A 248 -17.02 13.14 18.48
CA SER A 248 -16.12 14.05 19.20
C SER A 248 -15.00 14.55 18.29
N ALA A 249 -14.80 15.87 18.24
CA ALA A 249 -13.73 16.48 17.46
C ALA A 249 -12.32 16.19 18.03
N ARG A 250 -12.21 15.89 19.33
CA ARG A 250 -10.92 15.78 20.05
C ARG A 250 -10.78 14.55 20.97
N GLY A 251 -11.76 13.65 21.01
CA GLY A 251 -11.71 12.43 21.82
C GLY A 251 -11.06 11.24 21.11
N LEU A 252 -10.55 10.26 21.88
CA LEU A 252 -9.99 8.99 21.35
C LEU A 252 -10.81 7.75 21.74
N ARG A 253 -11.81 7.91 22.62
CA ARG A 253 -12.74 6.82 22.97
C ARG A 253 -13.50 6.39 21.72
N SER A 254 -13.69 5.10 21.55
CA SER A 254 -14.47 4.54 20.44
C SER A 254 -15.68 3.78 20.93
N LEU A 255 -16.75 3.77 20.14
CA LEU A 255 -17.87 2.85 20.33
C LEU A 255 -17.53 1.55 19.61
N ARG A 256 -17.46 0.45 20.37
CA ARG A 256 -16.85 -0.83 19.96
C ARG A 256 -17.86 -1.95 19.79
N ALA A 257 -19.06 -1.79 20.33
CA ALA A 257 -20.07 -2.84 20.34
C ALA A 257 -21.48 -2.26 20.15
N VAL A 258 -22.29 -2.96 19.38
CA VAL A 258 -23.68 -2.59 19.10
C VAL A 258 -24.58 -3.82 19.24
N SER A 259 -25.75 -3.66 19.87
CA SER A 259 -26.79 -4.68 19.96
C SER A 259 -28.15 -4.08 19.63
N CYS A 260 -28.80 -4.61 18.59
CA CYS A 260 -30.13 -4.16 18.15
C CYS A 260 -31.22 -5.17 18.52
N GLY A 261 -32.36 -4.64 18.94
CA GLY A 261 -33.58 -5.36 19.29
C GLY A 261 -34.56 -5.41 18.11
N GLY A 262 -35.57 -6.28 18.21
CA GLY A 262 -36.64 -6.37 17.21
C GLY A 262 -37.73 -5.30 17.36
N ASP A 263 -37.62 -4.47 18.39
CA ASP A 263 -38.62 -3.51 18.89
C ASP A 263 -38.11 -2.07 18.81
N GLN A 264 -37.22 -1.77 17.86
CA GLN A 264 -36.52 -0.47 17.73
C GLN A 264 -35.59 -0.14 18.91
N SER A 265 -35.52 -0.98 19.96
CA SER A 265 -34.56 -0.78 21.04
C SER A 265 -33.15 -1.14 20.60
N GLY A 266 -32.16 -0.46 21.17
CA GLY A 266 -30.77 -0.67 20.80
C GLY A 266 -29.80 -0.20 21.87
N TRP A 267 -28.61 -0.76 21.83
CA TRP A 267 -27.53 -0.46 22.76
C TRP A 267 -26.22 -0.30 22.02
N VAL A 268 -25.43 0.69 22.42
CA VAL A 268 -24.07 0.91 21.94
C VAL A 268 -23.17 1.04 23.15
N ALA A 269 -21.99 0.41 23.09
CA ALA A 269 -21.02 0.46 24.17
C ALA A 269 -19.58 0.57 23.66
N GLY A 270 -18.67 1.04 24.51
CA GLY A 270 -17.29 1.30 24.09
C GLY A 270 -16.31 1.61 25.21
N ASP A 271 -15.24 2.29 24.80
CA ASP A 271 -14.10 2.63 25.65
C ASP A 271 -14.50 3.50 26.86
N GLY A 272 -13.85 3.28 28.00
CA GLY A 272 -14.09 3.97 29.26
C GLY A 272 -15.51 3.82 29.81
N GLY A 273 -16.05 2.60 29.80
CA GLY A 273 -17.34 2.23 30.40
C GLY A 273 -18.56 2.82 29.71
N THR A 274 -18.41 3.36 28.50
CA THR A 274 -19.50 4.05 27.79
C THR A 274 -20.61 3.05 27.44
N ILE A 275 -21.85 3.32 27.87
CA ILE A 275 -23.08 2.62 27.46
C ILE A 275 -24.15 3.65 27.11
N LEU A 276 -24.73 3.51 25.93
CA LEU A 276 -25.86 4.30 25.46
C LEU A 276 -27.00 3.38 25.02
N ARG A 277 -28.22 3.84 25.21
CA ARG A 277 -29.46 3.15 24.84
C ARG A 277 -30.32 4.03 23.94
N THR A 278 -31.01 3.38 23.00
CA THR A 278 -32.07 3.97 22.19
C THR A 278 -33.36 3.15 22.33
N GLU A 279 -34.50 3.80 22.16
CA GLU A 279 -35.85 3.20 22.08
C GLU A 279 -36.53 3.50 20.73
N ASP A 280 -35.85 4.19 19.82
CA ASP A 280 -36.40 4.72 18.56
C ASP A 280 -35.49 4.43 17.36
N ALA A 281 -34.92 3.21 17.33
CA ALA A 281 -34.08 2.69 16.25
C ALA A 281 -32.78 3.48 16.04
N GLY A 282 -32.28 4.13 17.08
CA GLY A 282 -31.03 4.88 17.07
C GLY A 282 -31.17 6.34 16.69
N ILE A 283 -32.38 6.89 16.59
CA ILE A 283 -32.60 8.31 16.32
C ILE A 283 -32.18 9.16 17.53
N THR A 284 -32.54 8.73 18.74
CA THR A 284 -32.14 9.36 20.00
C THR A 284 -31.42 8.38 20.93
N TRP A 285 -30.51 8.94 21.73
CA TRP A 285 -29.64 8.19 22.61
C TRP A 285 -29.58 8.82 24.00
N ALA A 286 -29.65 7.96 25.02
CA ALA A 286 -29.49 8.35 26.40
C ALA A 286 -28.57 7.37 27.13
N ALA A 287 -27.95 7.84 28.22
CA ALA A 287 -27.37 6.93 29.21
C ALA A 287 -28.47 6.04 29.80
N PRO A 288 -28.14 4.81 30.27
CA PRO A 288 -29.11 3.97 30.98
C PRO A 288 -29.68 4.67 32.22
N GLU A 289 -30.92 4.33 32.60
CA GLU A 289 -31.58 4.89 33.78
C GLU A 289 -30.82 4.59 35.08
N GLY A 290 -30.22 3.40 35.19
CA GLY A 290 -29.43 2.99 36.34
C GLY A 290 -27.96 3.36 36.20
N GLU A 291 -27.36 3.83 37.30
CA GLU A 291 -25.92 4.05 37.39
C GLU A 291 -25.15 2.73 37.28
N LEU A 292 -24.00 2.79 36.60
CA LEU A 292 -23.08 1.66 36.53
C LEU A 292 -22.37 1.50 37.90
N PRO A 293 -22.13 0.26 38.36
CA PRO A 293 -21.49 0.02 39.64
C PRO A 293 -20.03 0.51 39.67
N GLY A 294 -19.67 1.24 40.73
CA GLY A 294 -18.29 1.71 40.98
C GLY A 294 -17.76 2.68 39.91
N ASP A 295 -16.44 2.92 39.92
CA ASP A 295 -15.75 3.76 38.93
C ASP A 295 -15.56 3.01 37.58
N SER A 296 -16.65 2.48 37.03
CA SER A 296 -16.66 1.67 35.79
C SER A 296 -15.98 2.38 34.61
N ALA A 297 -16.04 3.71 34.55
CA ALA A 297 -15.45 4.49 33.47
C ALA A 297 -13.91 4.43 33.40
N ASP A 298 -13.24 4.36 34.57
CA ASP A 298 -11.77 4.26 34.64
C ASP A 298 -11.31 2.80 34.61
N LEU A 299 -12.18 1.86 34.99
CA LEU A 299 -11.83 0.47 35.22
C LEU A 299 -12.23 -0.48 34.09
N PHE A 300 -13.12 -0.10 33.17
CA PHE A 300 -13.72 -1.04 32.22
C PHE A 300 -13.81 -0.48 30.80
N ASP A 301 -13.25 -1.18 29.80
CA ASP A 301 -13.48 -0.88 28.38
C ASP A 301 -14.42 -1.93 27.79
N ILE A 302 -15.59 -1.52 27.31
CA ILE A 302 -16.60 -2.46 26.81
C ILE A 302 -16.34 -2.76 25.34
N ARG A 303 -16.19 -4.06 25.02
CA ARG A 303 -15.92 -4.56 23.67
C ARG A 303 -17.05 -5.42 23.12
N ALA A 304 -17.93 -5.90 23.99
CA ALA A 304 -19.09 -6.69 23.63
C ALA A 304 -20.31 -6.25 24.43
N ILE A 305 -21.45 -6.10 23.75
CA ILE A 305 -22.75 -5.89 24.38
C ILE A 305 -23.80 -6.72 23.66
N CYS A 306 -24.72 -7.30 24.42
CA CYS A 306 -25.83 -8.06 23.89
C CYS A 306 -27.05 -7.89 24.79
N HIS A 307 -28.24 -7.77 24.20
CA HIS A 307 -29.48 -7.77 24.97
C HIS A 307 -30.48 -8.80 24.44
N GLN A 308 -31.34 -9.26 25.33
CA GLN A 308 -32.42 -10.19 25.06
C GLN A 308 -33.60 -9.90 25.99
N GLY A 309 -34.65 -9.30 25.45
CA GLY A 309 -35.72 -8.74 26.27
C GLY A 309 -35.16 -7.68 27.21
N ALA A 310 -35.47 -7.77 28.50
CA ALA A 310 -34.95 -6.86 29.52
C ALA A 310 -33.52 -7.19 29.99
N VAL A 311 -32.99 -8.36 29.65
CA VAL A 311 -31.63 -8.75 30.05
C VAL A 311 -30.61 -8.09 29.13
N VAL A 312 -29.63 -7.41 29.72
CA VAL A 312 -28.51 -6.77 29.02
C VAL A 312 -27.20 -7.23 29.64
N VAL A 313 -26.27 -7.68 28.82
CA VAL A 313 -24.94 -8.10 29.23
C VAL A 313 -23.87 -7.33 28.46
N ALA A 314 -22.86 -6.84 29.15
CA ALA A 314 -21.74 -6.12 28.56
C ALA A 314 -20.40 -6.59 29.16
N ALA A 315 -19.41 -6.86 28.32
CA ALA A 315 -18.09 -7.30 28.75
C ALA A 315 -17.00 -6.71 27.84
N GLY A 316 -15.73 -6.86 28.25
CA GLY A 316 -14.61 -6.39 27.44
C GLY A 316 -13.28 -6.58 28.13
N ASP A 317 -12.64 -5.47 28.50
CA ASP A 317 -11.35 -5.44 29.18
C ASP A 317 -11.47 -4.73 30.55
N PRO A 318 -11.25 -5.43 31.68
CA PRO A 318 -10.87 -6.84 31.80
C PRO A 318 -11.99 -7.83 31.47
N GLY A 319 -11.65 -8.99 30.91
CA GLY A 319 -12.64 -10.01 30.53
C GLY A 319 -13.15 -10.87 31.68
N GLN A 320 -12.55 -10.77 32.88
CA GLN A 320 -13.01 -11.47 34.09
C GLN A 320 -14.31 -10.90 34.67
N LYS A 321 -14.74 -9.72 34.21
CA LYS A 321 -15.93 -9.03 34.71
C LYS A 321 -16.93 -8.79 33.60
N LEU A 322 -18.20 -8.79 33.98
CA LEU A 322 -19.34 -8.51 33.13
C LEU A 322 -20.30 -7.58 33.85
N LEU A 323 -20.82 -6.60 33.13
CA LEU A 323 -21.95 -5.79 33.54
C LEU A 323 -23.25 -6.51 33.15
N TYR A 324 -24.10 -6.74 34.13
CA TYR A 324 -25.39 -7.41 33.96
C TYR A 324 -26.52 -6.50 34.41
N SER A 325 -27.57 -6.43 33.59
CA SER A 325 -28.86 -5.86 33.95
C SER A 325 -29.97 -6.84 33.62
N GLU A 326 -30.94 -7.01 34.51
CA GLU A 326 -32.13 -7.85 34.28
C GLU A 326 -33.38 -7.05 33.91
N ASN A 327 -33.30 -5.71 33.94
CA ASN A 327 -34.44 -4.82 33.90
C ASN A 327 -34.27 -3.66 32.89
N GLY A 328 -33.59 -3.93 31.78
CA GLY A 328 -33.42 -2.99 30.67
C GLY A 328 -32.46 -1.84 30.99
N GLY A 329 -31.51 -2.06 31.90
CA GLY A 329 -30.53 -1.06 32.33
C GLY A 329 -31.01 -0.10 33.41
N ARG A 330 -32.11 -0.41 34.12
CA ARG A 330 -32.55 0.36 35.30
C ARG A 330 -31.69 0.11 36.54
N SER A 331 -31.05 -1.05 36.61
CA SER A 331 -30.01 -1.35 37.58
C SER A 331 -28.95 -2.24 36.96
N TRP A 332 -27.70 -2.03 37.37
CA TRP A 332 -26.53 -2.76 36.90
C TRP A 332 -25.78 -3.39 38.06
N GLN A 333 -25.24 -4.58 37.83
CA GLN A 333 -24.36 -5.27 38.78
C GLN A 333 -23.21 -5.93 38.03
N PHE A 334 -22.08 -6.10 38.72
CA PHE A 334 -21.00 -6.95 38.22
C PHE A 334 -21.37 -8.43 38.39
N SER A 335 -21.03 -9.22 37.38
CA SER A 335 -20.97 -10.68 37.46
C SER A 335 -19.57 -11.16 37.08
N GLU A 336 -19.18 -12.31 37.63
CA GLU A 336 -17.91 -12.96 37.34
C GLU A 336 -17.96 -13.71 36.01
N LEU A 337 -16.89 -13.62 35.24
CA LEU A 337 -16.66 -14.48 34.09
C LEU A 337 -15.45 -15.39 34.38
N PRO A 338 -15.56 -16.72 34.17
CA PRO A 338 -14.41 -17.63 34.22
C PRO A 338 -13.50 -17.49 32.98
N ALA A 339 -13.11 -16.25 32.66
CA ALA A 339 -12.29 -15.86 31.53
C ALA A 339 -10.93 -15.33 31.98
N ALA A 340 -9.98 -15.27 31.05
CA ALA A 340 -8.68 -14.65 31.21
C ALA A 340 -8.38 -13.82 29.96
N GLY A 341 -7.76 -12.65 30.15
CA GLY A 341 -7.68 -11.67 29.08
C GLY A 341 -9.03 -11.00 28.81
N ARG A 342 -9.33 -10.71 27.56
CA ARG A 342 -10.47 -9.88 27.13
C ARG A 342 -11.59 -10.70 26.52
N ILE A 343 -12.81 -10.18 26.61
CA ILE A 343 -13.96 -10.68 25.84
C ILE A 343 -14.14 -9.81 24.60
N CYS A 344 -14.14 -10.43 23.42
CA CYS A 344 -14.25 -9.74 22.13
C CYS A 344 -15.68 -9.66 21.63
N ARG A 345 -16.52 -10.67 21.91
CA ARG A 345 -17.91 -10.70 21.43
C ARG A 345 -18.84 -11.46 22.38
N ILE A 346 -20.11 -11.04 22.41
CA ILE A 346 -21.22 -11.75 23.03
C ILE A 346 -22.38 -11.83 22.02
N ARG A 347 -23.01 -13.00 21.89
CA ARG A 347 -24.23 -13.23 21.10
C ARG A 347 -25.27 -14.03 21.86
N ARG A 348 -26.53 -13.90 21.42
CA ARG A 348 -27.64 -14.74 21.86
C ARG A 348 -27.48 -16.18 21.39
N LEU A 349 -27.86 -17.11 22.26
CA LEU A 349 -27.96 -18.54 22.00
C LEU A 349 -29.41 -18.99 22.29
N GLY A 350 -30.25 -19.06 21.26
CA GLY A 350 -31.66 -19.43 21.40
C GLY A 350 -32.50 -18.40 22.17
N SER A 351 -33.56 -18.86 22.85
CA SER A 351 -34.56 -18.00 23.50
C SER A 351 -34.22 -17.55 24.93
N ALA A 352 -33.12 -18.04 25.53
CA ALA A 352 -32.67 -17.62 26.86
C ALA A 352 -31.14 -17.59 27.08
N GLY A 353 -30.32 -18.14 26.17
CA GLY A 353 -28.88 -18.30 26.40
C GLY A 353 -28.00 -17.22 25.76
N PHE A 354 -26.71 -17.25 26.12
CA PHE A 354 -25.66 -16.39 25.58
C PHE A 354 -24.36 -17.18 25.32
N LEU A 355 -23.60 -16.72 24.34
CA LEU A 355 -22.24 -17.16 24.01
C LEU A 355 -21.30 -15.98 24.04
N ALA A 356 -20.12 -16.15 24.63
CA ALA A 356 -19.05 -15.17 24.62
C ALA A 356 -17.74 -15.77 24.12
N VAL A 357 -16.93 -14.98 23.41
CA VAL A 357 -15.62 -15.40 22.90
C VAL A 357 -14.56 -14.32 23.12
N GLY A 358 -13.29 -14.73 23.22
CA GLY A 358 -12.21 -13.77 23.45
C GLY A 358 -10.80 -14.36 23.44
N SER A 359 -9.92 -13.75 24.24
CA SER A 359 -8.48 -14.07 24.34
C SER A 359 -8.23 -15.55 24.64
N PHE A 360 -7.08 -16.06 24.22
CA PHE A 360 -6.65 -17.44 24.43
C PHE A 360 -7.64 -18.51 23.91
N GLY A 361 -8.44 -18.14 22.92
CA GLY A 361 -9.45 -18.99 22.30
C GLY A 361 -10.62 -19.33 23.24
N GLN A 362 -10.89 -18.51 24.24
CA GLN A 362 -11.92 -18.82 25.21
C GLN A 362 -13.32 -18.76 24.60
N ILE A 363 -14.15 -19.73 24.97
CA ILE A 363 -15.59 -19.75 24.65
C ILE A 363 -16.33 -19.98 25.97
N LEU A 364 -17.25 -19.07 26.27
CA LEU A 364 -18.09 -19.11 27.46
C LEU A 364 -19.56 -19.19 27.09
N MET A 365 -20.34 -19.87 27.92
CA MET A 365 -21.78 -20.05 27.77
C MET A 365 -22.53 -19.62 29.01
N SER A 366 -23.74 -19.11 28.81
CA SER A 366 -24.68 -18.84 29.90
C SER A 366 -26.10 -19.16 29.45
N ALA A 367 -26.93 -19.61 30.39
CA ALA A 367 -28.36 -19.86 30.17
C ALA A 367 -29.26 -18.67 30.56
N ASP A 368 -28.70 -17.66 31.24
CA ASP A 368 -29.44 -16.52 31.80
C ASP A 368 -28.70 -15.18 31.67
N GLY A 369 -27.46 -15.18 31.18
CA GLY A 369 -26.59 -14.02 31.08
C GLY A 369 -25.90 -13.65 32.40
N ARG A 370 -26.22 -14.32 33.50
CA ARG A 370 -25.68 -14.04 34.85
C ARG A 370 -24.62 -15.05 35.23
N ALA A 371 -24.93 -16.35 35.14
CA ALA A 371 -24.02 -17.43 35.47
C ALA A 371 -23.34 -17.95 34.20
N TRP A 372 -22.01 -17.94 34.17
CA TRP A 372 -21.23 -18.30 32.98
C TRP A 372 -20.31 -19.48 33.25
N GLU A 373 -20.18 -20.34 32.26
CA GLU A 373 -19.26 -21.47 32.25
C GLU A 373 -18.29 -21.34 31.06
N CYS A 374 -17.00 -21.58 31.31
CA CYS A 374 -15.99 -21.62 30.25
C CYS A 374 -15.90 -23.04 29.67
N VAL A 375 -16.54 -23.25 28.52
CA VAL A 375 -16.61 -24.55 27.83
C VAL A 375 -15.35 -24.85 27.02
N ARG A 376 -14.54 -23.83 26.70
CA ARG A 376 -13.27 -23.97 26.00
C ARG A 376 -12.25 -22.96 26.52
N GLY A 377 -11.04 -23.42 26.82
CA GLY A 377 -9.92 -22.54 27.21
C GLY A 377 -9.91 -22.11 28.67
N ALA A 378 -10.64 -22.82 29.54
CA ALA A 378 -10.67 -22.58 30.98
C ALA A 378 -9.26 -22.61 31.60
N GLY A 379 -8.99 -21.65 32.49
CA GLY A 379 -7.73 -21.57 33.23
C GLY A 379 -6.49 -21.15 32.43
N ARG A 380 -6.59 -20.93 31.11
CA ARG A 380 -5.46 -20.42 30.31
C ARG A 380 -5.12 -18.98 30.72
N HIS A 381 -3.84 -18.65 30.79
CA HIS A 381 -3.38 -17.28 31.03
C HIS A 381 -1.99 -17.05 30.43
N ALA A 382 -1.48 -15.82 30.50
CA ALA A 382 -0.20 -15.46 29.88
C ALA A 382 1.00 -16.01 30.68
N ALA A 383 2.03 -16.49 30.00
CA ALA A 383 3.38 -16.57 30.55
C ALA A 383 4.04 -15.18 30.50
N ILE A 384 3.84 -14.47 29.39
CA ILE A 384 4.58 -13.25 29.05
C ILE A 384 3.58 -12.13 28.75
N LEU A 385 3.70 -11.00 29.44
CA LEU A 385 3.10 -9.73 29.03
C LEU A 385 4.22 -8.82 28.51
N SER A 386 4.27 -8.62 27.20
CA SER A 386 5.18 -7.68 26.56
C SER A 386 4.51 -6.31 26.47
N VAL A 387 5.22 -5.28 26.95
CA VAL A 387 4.76 -3.90 27.02
C VAL A 387 5.67 -3.07 26.10
N GLY A 388 5.09 -2.54 25.02
CA GLY A 388 5.81 -1.76 24.01
C GLY A 388 5.86 -0.27 24.31
N SER A 389 6.87 0.42 23.77
CA SER A 389 7.05 1.88 23.88
C SER A 389 6.24 2.71 22.87
N GLY A 390 5.36 2.09 22.10
CA GLY A 390 4.53 2.76 21.11
C GLY A 390 4.73 2.16 19.73
N THR A 391 5.92 2.25 19.12
CA THR A 391 6.11 1.72 17.75
C THR A 391 6.44 0.24 17.79
N LEU A 392 5.75 -0.57 16.98
CA LEU A 392 6.04 -2.00 16.82
C LEU A 392 7.38 -2.24 16.10
N ALA A 393 7.94 -1.24 15.41
CA ALA A 393 9.32 -1.21 14.93
C ALA A 393 10.33 -1.07 16.08
N GLY A 394 9.93 -0.45 17.19
CA GLY A 394 10.69 -0.37 18.41
C GLY A 394 10.79 -1.72 19.13
N GLN A 395 9.90 -2.70 18.92
CA GLN A 395 9.92 -3.96 19.68
C GLN A 395 10.88 -5.01 19.08
N SER A 396 11.57 -5.78 19.92
CA SER A 396 12.30 -6.95 19.44
C SER A 396 11.36 -8.14 19.35
N TRP A 397 11.10 -8.58 18.13
CA TRP A 397 10.32 -9.79 17.87
C TRP A 397 11.05 -11.08 18.26
N LEU A 398 12.36 -11.01 18.56
CA LEU A 398 13.21 -12.17 18.84
C LEU A 398 12.74 -12.97 20.07
N LEU A 399 12.46 -12.30 21.18
CA LEU A 399 12.05 -12.96 22.42
C LEU A 399 10.68 -13.62 22.26
N LEU A 400 9.72 -12.93 21.66
CA LEU A 400 8.38 -13.50 21.44
C LEU A 400 8.42 -14.65 20.44
N ALA A 401 9.14 -14.52 19.33
CA ALA A 401 9.29 -15.59 18.35
C ALA A 401 9.92 -16.85 18.98
N GLY A 402 10.98 -16.69 19.78
CA GLY A 402 11.64 -17.82 20.46
C GLY A 402 10.81 -18.43 21.60
N LEU A 403 10.19 -17.60 22.45
CA LEU A 403 9.51 -18.11 23.65
C LEU A 403 8.04 -18.47 23.39
N ALA A 404 7.32 -17.66 22.63
CA ALA A 404 5.91 -17.90 22.36
C ALA A 404 5.72 -18.96 21.28
N ALA A 405 6.42 -18.83 20.15
CA ALA A 405 6.27 -19.77 19.05
C ALA A 405 7.01 -21.09 19.28
N ASP A 406 8.33 -21.07 19.51
CA ASP A 406 9.10 -22.32 19.75
C ASP A 406 8.92 -22.86 21.16
N GLY A 407 8.97 -21.98 22.16
CA GLY A 407 8.77 -22.35 23.56
C GLY A 407 7.33 -22.75 23.88
N GLY A 408 6.38 -22.43 23.01
CA GLY A 408 4.95 -22.68 23.17
C GLY A 408 4.34 -21.88 24.32
N LEU A 409 4.97 -20.80 24.76
CA LEU A 409 4.46 -19.99 25.86
C LEU A 409 3.37 -19.03 25.38
N ARG A 410 2.33 -18.86 26.18
CA ARG A 410 1.28 -17.88 25.89
C ARG A 410 1.81 -16.49 26.17
N SER A 411 1.66 -15.60 25.23
CA SER A 411 2.09 -14.21 25.37
C SER A 411 1.00 -13.24 24.96
N VAL A 412 1.11 -12.02 25.45
CA VAL A 412 0.25 -10.89 25.12
C VAL A 412 1.13 -9.69 24.86
N VAL A 413 0.75 -8.88 23.87
CA VAL A 413 1.37 -7.59 23.61
C VAL A 413 0.38 -6.50 24.03
N TRP A 414 0.84 -5.58 24.89
CA TRP A 414 0.13 -4.36 25.25
C TRP A 414 0.97 -3.15 24.88
N GLN A 415 0.35 -2.11 24.32
CA GLN A 415 1.07 -0.88 23.98
C GLN A 415 0.18 0.37 24.03
N PRO A 416 0.74 1.56 24.30
CA PRO A 416 0.03 2.82 24.12
C PRO A 416 -0.29 3.08 22.65
N ALA A 417 -1.45 3.69 22.37
CA ALA A 417 -1.82 4.10 21.02
C ALA A 417 -0.93 5.25 20.51
N ILE A 418 -0.39 5.14 19.29
CA ILE A 418 0.40 6.22 18.68
C ILE A 418 -0.46 7.04 17.71
N LEU A 419 -0.28 8.36 17.73
CA LEU A 419 -0.78 9.33 16.78
C LEU A 419 0.43 9.92 16.01
N GLU A 420 0.78 9.37 14.84
CA GLU A 420 1.92 9.89 14.07
C GLU A 420 1.52 11.19 13.30
N GLY A 421 1.79 12.38 13.84
CA GLY A 421 1.96 13.60 13.04
C GLY A 421 0.64 14.15 12.50
N ARG A 422 0.63 14.57 11.24
CA ARG A 422 -0.56 15.03 10.50
C ARG A 422 -1.44 13.86 10.01
N GLU A 423 -1.34 12.68 10.62
CA GLU A 423 -2.11 11.53 10.17
C GLU A 423 -3.61 11.63 10.48
N THR A 424 -4.36 11.11 9.52
CA THR A 424 -5.80 10.92 9.59
C THR A 424 -6.12 9.86 10.63
N ALA A 425 -7.27 9.97 11.30
CA ALA A 425 -7.78 8.99 12.27
C ALA A 425 -7.78 7.53 11.73
N GLU A 426 -7.69 7.38 10.42
CA GLU A 426 -7.68 6.14 9.65
C GLU A 426 -6.49 5.24 9.97
N ARG A 427 -5.27 5.80 10.03
CA ARG A 427 -4.06 4.99 10.27
C ARG A 427 -4.02 4.45 11.70
N LEU A 428 -4.53 5.21 12.67
CA LEU A 428 -4.69 4.72 14.04
C LEU A 428 -5.65 3.53 14.11
N VAL A 429 -6.78 3.60 13.40
CA VAL A 429 -7.72 2.48 13.32
C VAL A 429 -7.06 1.26 12.65
N GLN A 430 -6.32 1.45 11.56
CA GLN A 430 -5.58 0.35 10.90
C GLN A 430 -4.56 -0.31 11.83
N GLU A 431 -3.83 0.48 12.63
CA GLU A 431 -2.84 -0.02 13.58
C GLU A 431 -3.49 -0.84 14.71
N GLN A 432 -4.62 -0.37 15.24
CA GLN A 432 -5.33 -1.02 16.34
C GLN A 432 -6.08 -2.28 15.90
N GLU A 433 -6.73 -2.23 14.75
CA GLU A 433 -7.65 -3.29 14.32
C GLU A 433 -6.99 -4.37 13.45
N TRP A 434 -5.85 -4.06 12.81
CA TRP A 434 -5.18 -5.00 11.90
C TRP A 434 -3.67 -5.13 12.09
N LEU A 435 -2.87 -4.08 11.90
CA LEU A 435 -1.41 -4.23 11.84
C LEU A 435 -0.82 -4.78 13.14
N GLY A 436 -1.23 -4.24 14.29
CA GLY A 436 -0.80 -4.74 15.59
C GLY A 436 -1.19 -6.20 15.86
N PRO A 437 -2.48 -6.57 15.73
CA PRO A 437 -2.89 -7.97 15.84
C PRO A 437 -2.20 -8.92 14.86
N ALA A 438 -2.03 -8.53 13.59
CA ALA A 438 -1.40 -9.37 12.57
C ALA A 438 0.08 -9.62 12.88
N THR A 439 0.85 -8.58 13.24
CA THR A 439 2.26 -8.73 13.64
C THR A 439 2.38 -9.62 14.88
N THR A 440 1.51 -9.44 15.87
CA THR A 440 1.49 -10.21 17.12
C THR A 440 1.14 -11.68 16.87
N ALA A 441 0.16 -11.94 16.00
CA ALA A 441 -0.22 -13.29 15.60
C ALA A 441 0.92 -14.02 14.88
N ALA A 442 1.65 -13.31 14.01
CA ALA A 442 2.78 -13.84 13.25
C ALA A 442 3.92 -14.31 14.15
N VAL A 443 4.21 -13.66 15.28
CA VAL A 443 5.25 -14.12 16.24
C VAL A 443 4.77 -15.19 17.24
N GLY A 444 3.57 -15.76 17.04
CA GLY A 444 3.01 -16.81 17.90
C GLY A 444 2.38 -16.30 19.21
N SER A 445 2.16 -14.99 19.35
CA SER A 445 1.56 -14.40 20.55
C SER A 445 0.03 -14.51 20.55
N GLY A 446 -0.58 -14.69 21.72
CA GLY A 446 -1.99 -15.09 21.86
C GLY A 446 -3.00 -13.94 21.77
N ASP A 447 -2.59 -12.71 22.09
CA ASP A 447 -3.48 -11.54 22.06
C ASP A 447 -2.69 -10.23 21.90
N TYR A 448 -3.37 -9.18 21.43
CA TYR A 448 -2.85 -7.82 21.23
C TYR A 448 -3.83 -6.76 21.75
N CYS A 449 -3.33 -5.79 22.51
CA CYS A 449 -4.11 -4.68 23.04
C CYS A 449 -3.41 -3.34 22.82
N ALA A 450 -4.14 -2.36 22.27
CA ALA A 450 -3.70 -0.98 22.14
C ALA A 450 -4.49 -0.08 23.11
N ASP A 451 -3.77 0.80 23.80
CA ASP A 451 -4.33 1.67 24.84
C ASP A 451 -4.70 3.05 24.29
N TRP A 452 -6.00 3.38 24.28
CA TRP A 452 -6.50 4.64 23.75
C TRP A 452 -6.26 5.85 24.67
N GLN A 453 -6.07 5.64 25.98
CA GLN A 453 -6.10 6.70 26.99
C GLN A 453 -4.76 7.45 27.08
N PHE A 454 -3.66 6.76 26.80
CA PHE A 454 -2.31 7.28 26.85
C PHE A 454 -1.71 7.36 25.45
N SER A 455 -2.28 8.24 24.63
CA SER A 455 -1.85 8.41 23.25
C SER A 455 -0.54 9.19 23.12
N VAL A 456 0.22 8.90 22.08
CA VAL A 456 1.62 9.30 21.90
C VAL A 456 1.74 10.02 20.54
N ASN A 457 2.03 11.34 20.49
CA ASN A 457 2.13 12.12 19.22
C ASN A 457 3.56 12.23 18.64
N ASP A 458 3.78 11.91 17.36
CA ASP A 458 5.04 11.76 16.56
C ASP A 458 6.24 12.71 16.75
N ARG A 459 6.14 13.79 17.53
CA ARG A 459 7.28 14.65 17.80
C ARG A 459 8.23 14.02 18.85
N PHE A 460 8.47 12.71 18.75
CA PHE A 460 9.17 11.91 19.77
C PHE A 460 10.68 11.99 19.73
N SER A 461 11.27 12.41 18.60
CA SER A 461 12.73 12.50 18.51
C SER A 461 13.35 13.43 19.56
N ASP A 462 12.56 14.36 20.12
CA ASP A 462 13.01 15.37 21.10
C ASP A 462 12.20 15.40 22.42
N LEU A 463 11.33 14.42 22.69
CA LEU A 463 10.46 14.41 23.88
C LEU A 463 11.12 13.68 25.06
N THR A 464 11.19 14.33 26.23
CA THR A 464 11.60 13.67 27.49
C THR A 464 10.43 12.97 28.17
N ALA A 465 10.73 12.02 29.07
CA ALA A 465 9.72 11.33 29.87
C ALA A 465 8.86 12.30 30.72
N GLU A 466 9.46 13.35 31.26
CA GLU A 466 8.74 14.39 32.03
C GLU A 466 7.76 15.14 31.14
N ARG A 467 8.18 15.51 29.93
CA ARG A 467 7.32 16.24 29.00
C ARG A 467 6.17 15.37 28.49
N LEU A 468 6.40 14.07 28.30
CA LEU A 468 5.36 13.11 27.98
C LEU A 468 4.32 13.00 29.09
N LEU A 469 4.77 12.89 30.35
CA LEU A 469 3.87 12.89 31.51
C LEU A 469 3.05 14.18 31.59
N GLU A 470 3.63 15.36 31.35
CA GLU A 470 2.89 16.63 31.30
C GLU A 470 1.82 16.67 30.19
N ILE A 471 2.04 15.97 29.06
CA ILE A 471 1.04 15.83 28.01
C ILE A 471 -0.11 14.96 28.49
N TRP A 472 0.19 13.80 29.08
CA TRP A 472 -0.82 12.89 29.61
C TRP A 472 -1.56 13.46 30.81
N ASP A 473 -0.90 14.25 31.66
CA ASP A 473 -1.55 14.93 32.78
C ASP A 473 -2.60 15.93 32.29
N ARG A 474 -2.34 16.63 31.17
CA ARG A 474 -3.36 17.47 30.54
C ARG A 474 -4.55 16.69 29.96
N GLN A 475 -4.35 15.42 29.61
CA GLN A 475 -5.41 14.53 29.10
C GLN A 475 -6.19 13.83 30.23
N THR A 476 -5.61 13.77 31.42
CA THR A 476 -6.11 12.96 32.55
C THR A 476 -6.37 13.81 33.81
N ASP A 477 -6.49 15.12 33.65
CA ASP A 477 -6.71 16.08 34.73
C ASP A 477 -5.69 15.94 35.90
N GLY A 478 -4.41 15.74 35.55
CA GLY A 478 -3.30 15.62 36.49
C GLY A 478 -3.15 14.25 37.16
N ARG A 479 -3.79 13.21 36.61
CA ARG A 479 -3.81 11.85 37.18
C ARG A 479 -3.03 10.83 36.33
N ALA A 480 -2.10 11.23 35.46
CA ALA A 480 -1.54 10.34 34.45
C ALA A 480 -0.80 9.15 35.06
N GLU A 481 0.11 9.38 36.03
CA GLU A 481 0.86 8.30 36.68
C GLU A 481 -0.07 7.32 37.42
N ASP A 482 -1.06 7.84 38.16
CA ASP A 482 -2.01 7.03 38.92
C ASP A 482 -2.88 6.16 38.01
N LEU A 483 -3.46 6.75 36.96
CA LEU A 483 -4.30 6.03 36.00
C LEU A 483 -3.51 5.03 35.16
N LEU A 484 -2.29 5.37 34.72
CA LEU A 484 -1.45 4.43 33.96
C LEU A 484 -1.00 3.26 34.85
N THR A 485 -0.65 3.53 36.11
CA THR A 485 -0.31 2.48 37.09
C THR A 485 -1.50 1.55 37.33
N LEU A 486 -2.69 2.11 37.54
CA LEU A 486 -3.93 1.36 37.71
C LEU A 486 -4.26 0.51 36.48
N ARG A 487 -4.10 1.08 35.28
CA ARG A 487 -4.36 0.41 34.00
C ARG A 487 -3.39 -0.75 33.77
N LEU A 488 -2.09 -0.56 34.05
CA LEU A 488 -1.11 -1.65 34.01
C LEU A 488 -1.41 -2.74 35.04
N ALA A 489 -1.75 -2.38 36.29
CA ALA A 489 -2.13 -3.33 37.33
C ALA A 489 -3.39 -4.14 36.95
N ARG A 490 -4.36 -3.48 36.31
CA ARG A 490 -5.54 -4.12 35.72
C ARG A 490 -5.16 -5.12 34.64
N GLN A 491 -4.28 -4.77 33.71
CA GLN A 491 -3.79 -5.70 32.67
C GLN A 491 -3.06 -6.90 33.27
N ILE A 492 -2.27 -6.69 34.33
CA ILE A 492 -1.59 -7.77 35.06
C ILE A 492 -2.61 -8.73 35.68
N ARG A 493 -3.63 -8.22 36.38
CA ARG A 493 -4.70 -9.09 36.93
C ARG A 493 -5.55 -9.73 35.84
N CYS A 494 -5.73 -9.06 34.71
CA CYS A 494 -6.51 -9.51 33.55
C CYS A 494 -5.87 -10.73 32.85
N TYR A 495 -4.60 -10.61 32.49
CA TYR A 495 -3.86 -11.65 31.75
C TYR A 495 -3.05 -12.60 32.64
N ARG A 496 -2.88 -12.27 33.92
CA ARG A 496 -2.14 -13.05 34.93
C ARG A 496 -0.76 -13.53 34.41
N PRO A 497 0.11 -12.62 33.94
CA PRO A 497 1.40 -13.00 33.37
C PRO A 497 2.37 -13.51 34.44
N VAL A 498 3.19 -14.51 34.10
CA VAL A 498 4.31 -14.94 34.96
C VAL A 498 5.41 -13.88 34.96
N ILE A 499 5.69 -13.30 33.78
CA ILE A 499 6.70 -12.27 33.61
C ILE A 499 6.18 -11.07 32.80
N ILE A 500 6.80 -9.92 33.02
CA ILE A 500 6.62 -8.72 32.18
C ILE A 500 7.91 -8.41 31.43
N VAL A 501 7.78 -8.04 30.16
CA VAL A 501 8.88 -7.60 29.29
C VAL A 501 8.64 -6.17 28.87
N ILE A 502 9.58 -5.27 29.16
CA ILE A 502 9.56 -3.88 28.71
C ILE A 502 10.42 -3.77 27.44
N GLU A 503 9.76 -3.59 26.28
CA GLU A 503 10.41 -3.51 24.97
C GLU A 503 10.89 -2.08 24.67
N SER A 504 11.90 -1.63 25.42
CA SER A 504 12.53 -0.31 25.28
C SER A 504 13.99 -0.46 24.82
N ALA A 505 14.48 0.33 23.85
CA ALA A 505 15.79 0.10 23.20
C ALA A 505 16.92 1.04 23.65
N GLY A 506 16.65 2.11 24.38
CA GLY A 506 17.67 3.14 24.60
C GLY A 506 17.27 4.18 25.64
N GLU A 507 18.21 5.08 25.94
CA GLU A 507 17.98 6.21 26.86
C GLU A 507 17.07 7.28 26.24
N ASP A 508 16.91 7.29 24.91
CA ASP A 508 16.06 8.23 24.17
C ASP A 508 14.58 7.77 24.07
N ASP A 509 14.24 6.59 24.60
CA ASP A 509 12.87 6.07 24.61
C ASP A 509 12.09 6.56 25.83
N CYS A 510 11.48 7.74 25.70
CA CYS A 510 10.73 8.38 26.78
C CYS A 510 9.53 7.55 27.29
N VAL A 511 8.83 6.81 26.42
CA VAL A 511 7.72 5.93 26.82
C VAL A 511 8.27 4.75 27.62
N GLY A 512 9.33 4.11 27.14
CA GLY A 512 10.04 3.05 27.83
C GLY A 512 10.56 3.48 29.21
N GLU A 513 11.02 4.72 29.36
CA GLU A 513 11.42 5.28 30.65
C GLU A 513 10.23 5.44 31.61
N VAL A 514 9.10 5.99 31.15
CA VAL A 514 7.89 6.10 31.98
C VAL A 514 7.41 4.71 32.41
N LEU A 515 7.39 3.74 31.49
CA LEU A 515 7.01 2.36 31.79
C LEU A 515 7.96 1.71 32.81
N ARG A 516 9.27 1.91 32.67
CA ARG A 516 10.28 1.44 33.63
C ARG A 516 10.04 1.99 35.04
N ARG A 517 9.59 3.24 35.15
CA ARG A 517 9.27 3.88 36.44
C ARG A 517 7.98 3.33 37.06
N LEU A 518 6.96 3.07 36.25
CA LEU A 518 5.60 2.75 36.74
C LEU A 518 5.30 1.25 36.87
N ILE A 519 5.91 0.39 36.04
CA ILE A 519 5.65 -1.05 36.08
C ILE A 519 5.95 -1.69 37.44
N PRO A 520 7.05 -1.37 38.16
CA PRO A 520 7.26 -1.90 39.51
C PRO A 520 6.12 -1.57 40.48
N ARG A 521 5.61 -0.32 40.43
CA ARG A 521 4.45 0.11 41.24
C ARG A 521 3.17 -0.62 40.82
N ALA A 522 2.98 -0.84 39.52
CA ALA A 522 1.85 -1.60 39.00
C ALA A 522 1.91 -3.08 39.42
N VAL A 523 3.10 -3.68 39.51
CA VAL A 523 3.31 -5.02 40.03
C VAL A 523 2.92 -5.11 41.51
N GLU A 524 3.35 -4.15 42.34
CA GLU A 524 2.96 -4.07 43.75
C GLU A 524 1.43 -3.92 43.89
N MET A 525 0.83 -2.97 43.18
CA MET A 525 -0.62 -2.75 43.16
C MET A 525 -1.39 -3.98 42.67
N SER A 526 -0.87 -4.69 41.67
CA SER A 526 -1.51 -5.90 41.15
C SER A 526 -1.53 -7.04 42.17
N ALA A 527 -0.55 -7.10 43.08
CA ALA A 527 -0.43 -8.11 44.12
C ALA A 527 -1.21 -7.74 45.41
N ASP A 528 -1.60 -6.48 45.58
CA ASP A 528 -2.29 -6.00 46.79
C ASP A 528 -3.79 -6.35 46.80
N ALA A 529 -4.21 -7.26 47.67
CA ALA A 529 -5.61 -7.59 47.89
C ALA A 529 -6.46 -6.43 48.42
N ALA A 530 -5.83 -5.44 49.06
CA ALA A 530 -6.50 -4.30 49.67
C ALA A 530 -6.67 -3.11 48.71
N GLU A 531 -6.12 -3.14 47.49
CA GLU A 531 -6.27 -2.06 46.51
C GLU A 531 -7.76 -1.81 46.20
N PRO A 532 -8.35 -0.71 46.72
CA PRO A 532 -9.80 -0.58 46.80
C PRO A 532 -10.46 -0.53 45.42
N ARG A 533 -9.81 0.05 44.41
CA ARG A 533 -10.38 0.20 43.06
C ARG A 533 -10.53 -1.15 42.36
N LEU A 534 -9.51 -2.00 42.44
CA LEU A 534 -9.52 -3.33 41.84
C LEU A 534 -10.34 -4.33 42.67
N ALA A 535 -10.37 -4.17 44.00
CA ALA A 535 -11.21 -4.96 44.89
C ALA A 535 -12.70 -4.63 44.74
N ALA A 536 -13.07 -3.36 44.47
CA ALA A 536 -14.46 -2.94 44.26
C ALA A 536 -15.11 -3.64 43.06
N ILE A 537 -14.33 -3.92 42.02
CA ILE A 537 -14.78 -4.72 40.87
C ILE A 537 -14.46 -6.21 41.05
N GLY A 538 -13.90 -6.64 42.19
CA GLY A 538 -13.63 -8.03 42.56
C GLY A 538 -12.50 -8.72 41.80
N MET A 539 -11.54 -7.98 41.23
CA MET A 539 -10.42 -8.61 40.52
C MET A 539 -9.44 -9.27 41.49
N GLU A 540 -9.20 -10.58 41.33
CA GLU A 540 -8.25 -11.32 42.16
C GLU A 540 -6.82 -10.78 42.02
N PRO A 541 -6.08 -10.62 43.13
CA PRO A 541 -4.69 -10.20 43.10
C PRO A 541 -3.80 -11.20 42.34
N TRP A 542 -2.77 -10.68 41.68
CA TRP A 542 -1.81 -11.49 40.95
C TRP A 542 -0.39 -10.99 41.19
N ARG A 543 0.53 -11.92 41.46
CA ARG A 543 1.93 -11.60 41.68
C ARG A 543 2.78 -12.00 40.48
N VAL A 544 3.35 -11.01 39.81
CA VAL A 544 4.36 -11.20 38.76
C VAL A 544 5.66 -11.69 39.38
N GLN A 545 6.29 -12.67 38.75
CA GLN A 545 7.51 -13.29 39.28
C GLN A 545 8.77 -12.55 38.83
N ARG A 546 8.76 -11.97 37.63
CA ARG A 546 9.92 -11.28 37.07
C ARG A 546 9.52 -10.16 36.10
N VAL A 547 10.25 -9.06 36.14
CA VAL A 547 10.19 -7.98 35.16
C VAL A 547 11.57 -7.85 34.51
N ILE A 548 11.61 -7.91 33.19
CA ILE A 548 12.83 -7.67 32.41
C ILE A 548 12.64 -6.49 31.47
N GLN A 549 13.72 -5.78 31.17
CA GLN A 549 13.74 -4.66 30.23
C GLN A 549 14.80 -4.93 29.17
N ARG A 550 14.46 -4.63 27.91
CA ARG A 550 15.44 -4.69 26.82
C ARG A 550 16.46 -3.54 26.96
N ARG A 551 17.72 -3.80 26.61
CA ARG A 551 18.84 -2.85 26.70
C ARG A 551 19.63 -2.79 25.40
N PRO A 552 20.34 -1.67 25.14
CA PRO A 552 21.33 -1.61 24.08
C PRO A 552 22.39 -2.73 24.20
N ILE A 553 22.81 -3.27 23.06
CA ILE A 553 23.87 -4.29 22.97
C ILE A 553 25.19 -3.71 23.54
N GLY A 554 25.91 -4.50 24.34
CA GLY A 554 27.21 -4.11 24.92
C GLY A 554 27.16 -3.57 26.36
N ARG A 555 25.98 -3.35 26.94
CA ARG A 555 25.82 -3.16 28.39
C ARG A 555 25.71 -4.51 29.11
N VAL A 556 26.04 -4.54 30.41
CA VAL A 556 25.89 -5.74 31.25
C VAL A 556 24.42 -6.17 31.21
N SER A 557 24.16 -7.28 30.54
CA SER A 557 22.83 -7.83 30.31
C SER A 557 22.80 -9.27 30.79
N SER A 558 21.67 -9.69 31.36
CA SER A 558 21.52 -11.01 31.99
C SER A 558 21.09 -12.07 30.97
N VAL A 559 20.25 -11.68 30.00
CA VAL A 559 19.73 -12.59 28.98
C VAL A 559 19.91 -11.97 27.59
N VAL A 560 20.44 -12.74 26.64
CA VAL A 560 20.59 -12.32 25.25
C VAL A 560 19.88 -13.31 24.35
N PHE A 561 19.08 -12.80 23.42
CA PHE A 561 18.50 -13.57 22.31
C PHE A 561 19.12 -13.09 21.01
N SER A 562 19.84 -13.94 20.29
CA SER A 562 20.32 -13.59 18.97
C SER A 562 19.40 -14.15 17.87
N ALA A 563 19.20 -13.37 16.81
CA ALA A 563 18.70 -13.87 15.54
C ALA A 563 19.54 -15.06 15.08
N ALA A 564 20.85 -15.05 15.33
CA ALA A 564 21.74 -16.17 15.07
C ALA A 564 21.39 -17.43 15.89
N ASP A 565 20.83 -17.35 17.10
CA ASP A 565 20.39 -18.51 17.90
C ASP A 565 19.06 -19.08 17.39
N LEU A 566 18.17 -18.21 16.90
CA LEU A 566 16.94 -18.60 16.20
C LEU A 566 17.26 -19.20 14.81
N LEU A 567 18.36 -18.77 14.17
CA LEU A 567 18.77 -19.17 12.82
C LEU A 567 19.78 -20.34 12.80
N ARG A 568 20.65 -20.50 13.80
CA ARG A 568 21.62 -21.62 13.91
C ARG A 568 20.94 -22.95 14.19
N ASN A 569 19.73 -22.91 14.76
CA ASN A 569 18.82 -24.04 14.78
C ASN A 569 17.99 -24.03 13.49
N GLU A 570 18.66 -24.32 12.36
CA GLU A 570 18.05 -24.46 11.03
C GLU A 570 16.92 -25.50 11.10
N GLY A 571 15.68 -25.01 11.33
CA GLY A 571 14.50 -25.85 11.50
C GLY A 571 13.67 -25.62 12.78
N THR A 572 13.58 -24.39 13.31
CA THR A 572 12.59 -24.05 14.36
C THR A 572 11.50 -23.13 13.80
N THR A 573 10.33 -23.16 14.44
CA THR A 573 9.13 -22.41 14.06
C THR A 573 9.32 -20.90 14.26
N GLY A 574 10.06 -20.48 15.28
CA GLY A 574 10.26 -19.08 15.67
C GLY A 574 11.06 -18.27 14.64
N GLY A 575 12.12 -18.85 14.06
CA GLY A 575 12.93 -18.16 13.03
C GLY A 575 12.13 -17.80 11.77
N LEU A 576 11.21 -18.68 11.33
CA LEU A 576 10.32 -18.44 10.18
C LEU A 576 9.25 -17.39 10.49
N LEU A 577 8.69 -17.45 11.70
CA LEU A 577 7.62 -16.58 12.15
C LEU A 577 8.09 -15.14 12.40
N GLN A 578 9.32 -14.96 12.87
CA GLN A 578 9.92 -13.63 12.97
C GLN A 578 10.02 -12.95 11.60
N GLN A 579 10.42 -13.69 10.56
CA GLN A 579 10.50 -13.11 9.22
C GLN A 579 9.13 -12.74 8.66
N ALA A 580 8.12 -13.58 8.89
CA ALA A 580 6.74 -13.27 8.51
C ALA A 580 6.23 -12.00 9.21
N ALA A 581 6.58 -11.80 10.48
CA ALA A 581 6.23 -10.58 11.21
C ALA A 581 6.89 -9.33 10.61
N LEU A 582 8.16 -9.42 10.18
CA LEU A 582 8.88 -8.32 9.52
C LEU A 582 8.32 -8.01 8.13
N SER A 583 7.82 -9.02 7.39
CA SER A 583 7.23 -8.83 6.05
C SER A 583 5.81 -8.29 6.03
N ILE A 584 5.12 -8.21 7.18
CA ILE A 584 3.79 -7.56 7.30
C ILE A 584 3.93 -6.02 7.33
N ARG A 585 5.10 -5.47 7.68
CA ARG A 585 5.34 -4.03 7.86
C ARG A 585 6.23 -3.29 6.83
N PRO A 586 6.75 -3.86 5.73
CA PRO A 586 7.70 -3.17 4.86
C PRO A 586 7.10 -2.00 4.06
N ALA A 587 5.78 -1.74 4.15
CA ALA A 587 5.10 -0.65 3.46
C ALA A 587 5.10 0.70 4.20
N VAL A 588 5.59 0.79 5.44
CA VAL A 588 5.78 2.09 6.11
C VAL A 588 7.13 2.66 5.69
N LYS A 589 7.11 3.58 4.71
CA LYS A 589 8.25 4.44 4.36
C LYS A 589 8.69 5.24 5.59
N PHE A 590 9.56 4.68 6.43
CA PHE A 590 10.38 5.50 7.30
C PHE A 590 11.40 6.21 6.42
N GLY A 591 11.24 7.53 6.30
CA GLY A 591 12.27 8.39 5.72
C GLY A 591 13.59 8.14 6.42
N SER A 592 14.66 8.07 5.62
CA SER A 592 16.04 7.76 6.04
C SER A 592 16.26 6.41 6.74
N GLY A 593 16.72 5.42 5.97
CA GLY A 593 17.62 4.38 6.47
C GLY A 593 16.99 3.21 7.22
N LEU A 594 16.32 2.29 6.51
CA LEU A 594 16.28 0.87 6.93
C LEU A 594 17.63 0.16 6.70
N SER A 595 18.72 0.85 7.06
CA SER A 595 20.10 0.35 6.98
C SER A 595 20.80 0.33 8.34
N GLU A 596 20.16 0.73 9.44
CA GLU A 596 20.78 0.60 10.76
C GLU A 596 19.82 -0.06 11.77
N SER A 597 20.13 -1.32 12.11
CA SER A 597 19.83 -1.93 13.42
C SER A 597 18.41 -2.45 13.74
N VAL A 598 17.86 -3.38 12.94
CA VAL A 598 17.28 -4.55 13.62
C VAL A 598 18.49 -5.33 14.12
N GLY A 599 18.93 -5.04 15.35
CA GLY A 599 20.09 -5.71 15.93
C GLY A 599 19.91 -7.23 15.82
N ASP A 600 20.95 -7.91 15.34
CA ASP A 600 21.00 -9.38 15.31
C ASP A 600 20.90 -10.00 16.71
N GLU A 601 20.87 -9.18 17.77
CA GLU A 601 20.71 -9.57 19.16
C GLU A 601 19.76 -8.62 19.91
N ALA A 602 18.98 -9.17 20.83
CA ALA A 602 18.22 -8.45 21.82
C ALA A 602 18.69 -8.85 23.21
N ALA A 603 19.25 -7.89 23.93
CA ALA A 603 19.75 -8.05 25.28
C ALA A 603 18.71 -7.55 26.29
N TYR A 604 18.56 -8.26 27.40
CA TYR A 604 17.60 -7.98 28.45
C TYR A 604 18.29 -7.96 29.82
N GLU A 605 17.84 -7.05 30.67
CA GLU A 605 18.24 -6.89 32.07
C GLU A 605 17.05 -7.20 32.99
N VAL A 606 17.32 -7.77 34.17
CA VAL A 606 16.30 -7.98 35.20
C VAL A 606 16.09 -6.70 35.99
N ILE A 607 14.85 -6.21 36.01
CA ILE A 607 14.45 -5.02 36.79
C ILE A 607 13.86 -5.42 38.14
N LEU A 608 13.10 -6.52 38.16
CA LEU A 608 12.47 -7.05 39.37
C LEU A 608 12.48 -8.57 39.29
N ASP A 609 12.84 -9.23 40.39
CA ASP A 609 12.78 -10.67 40.54
C ASP A 609 12.24 -11.03 41.93
N ALA A 610 11.16 -11.80 41.98
CA ALA A 610 10.51 -12.19 43.24
C ALA A 610 11.39 -13.10 44.10
N ASN A 611 12.36 -13.80 43.51
CA ASN A 611 13.33 -14.66 44.20
C ASN A 611 14.60 -13.89 44.63
N GLY A 612 14.71 -12.59 44.29
CA GLY A 612 15.85 -11.75 44.65
C GLY A 612 17.11 -11.95 43.79
N GLU A 613 16.98 -12.61 42.63
CA GLU A 613 18.10 -12.80 41.70
C GLU A 613 18.33 -11.54 40.85
N GLY A 614 19.50 -10.89 40.99
CA GLY A 614 19.85 -9.69 40.21
C GLY A 614 20.36 -9.99 38.78
N SER A 615 20.64 -11.24 38.44
CA SER A 615 21.04 -11.67 37.09
C SER A 615 20.71 -13.15 36.90
N VAL A 616 20.17 -13.50 35.73
CA VAL A 616 19.66 -14.83 35.42
C VAL A 616 20.18 -15.30 34.07
N LYS A 617 20.47 -16.60 33.92
CA LYS A 617 20.99 -17.18 32.65
C LYS A 617 19.92 -17.31 31.55
N SER A 618 18.65 -17.29 31.91
CA SER A 618 17.52 -17.34 30.97
C SER A 618 16.28 -16.70 31.58
N VAL A 619 15.36 -16.25 30.73
CA VAL A 619 14.13 -15.55 31.13
C VAL A 619 13.31 -16.29 32.19
N PHE A 620 13.30 -17.63 32.17
CA PHE A 620 12.54 -18.46 33.11
C PHE A 620 13.43 -19.29 34.06
N ALA A 621 14.71 -18.92 34.22
CA ALA A 621 15.56 -19.55 35.22
C ALA A 621 14.91 -19.43 36.61
N GLY A 622 14.83 -20.53 37.36
CA GLY A 622 14.18 -20.58 38.67
C GLY A 622 12.65 -20.50 38.68
N LEU A 623 11.99 -20.35 37.52
CA LEU A 623 10.53 -20.18 37.42
C LEU A 623 9.81 -21.41 36.82
N GLY A 624 10.45 -22.58 36.88
CA GLY A 624 9.94 -23.81 36.24
C GLY A 624 8.57 -24.26 36.75
N GLU A 625 8.27 -24.03 38.03
CA GLU A 625 6.98 -24.39 38.64
C GLU A 625 5.79 -23.59 38.08
N PHE A 626 6.04 -22.38 37.56
CA PHE A 626 5.01 -21.52 36.97
C PHE A 626 4.71 -21.88 35.51
N LEU A 627 5.52 -22.74 34.87
CA LEU A 627 5.37 -23.14 33.47
C LEU A 627 4.39 -24.33 33.32
N THR A 628 3.20 -24.15 33.89
CA THR A 628 2.11 -25.13 33.87
C THR A 628 1.42 -25.21 32.49
N PRO A 629 0.53 -26.19 32.24
CA PRO A 629 -0.28 -26.24 31.02
C PRO A 629 -1.16 -24.99 30.80
N ALA A 630 -1.45 -24.22 31.85
CA ALA A 630 -2.22 -22.98 31.76
C ALA A 630 -1.51 -21.91 30.91
N VAL A 631 -0.18 -21.82 31.02
CA VAL A 631 0.64 -20.81 30.32
C VAL A 631 1.41 -21.36 29.13
N ARG A 632 1.37 -22.68 28.92
CA ARG A 632 2.12 -23.38 27.87
C ARG A 632 1.20 -24.22 27.00
N ARG A 633 1.41 -24.15 25.69
CA ARG A 633 0.77 -24.98 24.67
C ARG A 633 1.31 -26.41 24.72
N GLN A 634 0.52 -27.39 24.30
CA GLN A 634 1.04 -28.74 24.11
C GLN A 634 2.12 -28.72 23.02
N ARG A 635 3.29 -29.30 23.31
CA ARG A 635 4.39 -29.41 22.33
C ARG A 635 4.03 -30.46 21.29
N THR A 636 3.70 -30.02 20.08
CA THR A 636 3.61 -30.93 18.92
C THR A 636 5.03 -31.13 18.38
N SER A 637 5.50 -32.36 18.31
CA SER A 637 6.78 -32.66 17.65
C SER A 637 6.64 -32.42 16.15
N LEU A 638 7.25 -31.35 15.64
CA LEU A 638 7.34 -31.11 14.21
C LEU A 638 8.39 -32.04 13.59
N ASP A 639 8.09 -32.54 12.39
CA ASP A 639 8.98 -33.41 11.61
C ASP A 639 10.25 -32.63 11.18
N ARG A 640 11.42 -33.10 11.64
CA ARG A 640 12.73 -32.49 11.35
C ARG A 640 12.98 -32.34 9.85
N ASP A 641 12.53 -33.29 9.04
CA ASP A 641 12.79 -33.27 7.58
C ASP A 641 11.96 -32.21 6.84
N ARG A 642 10.82 -31.80 7.41
CA ARG A 642 10.03 -30.67 6.89
C ARG A 642 10.65 -29.33 7.28
N LEU A 643 11.15 -29.23 8.51
CA LEU A 643 11.82 -28.05 9.04
C LEU A 643 13.15 -27.76 8.32
N GLN A 644 13.94 -28.80 8.00
CA GLN A 644 15.19 -28.68 7.25
C GLN A 644 14.97 -28.16 5.81
N ARG A 645 13.91 -28.63 5.14
CA ARG A 645 13.55 -28.18 3.78
C ARG A 645 13.10 -26.72 3.76
N ALA A 646 12.31 -26.31 4.76
CA ALA A 646 11.90 -24.93 4.94
C ALA A 646 13.09 -23.98 5.18
N ALA A 647 14.01 -24.37 6.07
CA ALA A 647 15.22 -23.60 6.38
C ALA A 647 16.13 -23.43 5.15
N THR A 648 16.25 -24.47 4.32
CA THR A 648 17.02 -24.43 3.06
C THR A 648 16.41 -23.44 2.05
N ALA A 649 15.07 -23.43 1.94
CA ALA A 649 14.36 -22.50 1.05
C ALA A 649 14.52 -21.03 1.49
N VAL A 650 14.48 -20.76 2.79
CA VAL A 650 14.67 -19.41 3.37
C VAL A 650 16.10 -18.92 3.20
N ARG A 651 17.08 -19.79 3.44
CA ARG A 651 18.50 -19.45 3.29
C ARG A 651 18.84 -19.11 1.84
N ARG A 652 18.27 -19.87 0.90
CA ARG A 652 18.35 -19.60 -0.54
C ARG A 652 17.71 -18.25 -0.90
N TRP A 653 16.49 -18.00 -0.44
CA TRP A 653 15.78 -16.73 -0.67
C TRP A 653 16.54 -15.51 -0.11
N ARG A 654 17.15 -15.60 1.09
CA ARG A 654 17.95 -14.49 1.65
C ARG A 654 19.24 -14.21 0.87
N LEU A 655 19.93 -15.25 0.37
CA LEU A 655 21.07 -15.06 -0.51
C LEU A 655 20.64 -14.39 -1.82
N GLU A 656 19.47 -14.79 -2.35
CA GLU A 656 18.86 -14.18 -3.53
C GLU A 656 18.42 -12.72 -3.29
N SER A 657 17.83 -12.40 -2.13
CA SER A 657 17.42 -11.03 -1.73
C SER A 657 18.57 -10.11 -1.32
N GLY A 658 19.64 -10.64 -0.73
CA GLY A 658 20.84 -9.87 -0.38
C GLY A 658 21.63 -9.43 -1.61
N VAL A 659 21.67 -10.28 -2.65
CA VAL A 659 22.23 -9.92 -3.97
C VAL A 659 21.38 -8.83 -4.64
N LEU A 660 20.05 -8.87 -4.49
CA LEU A 660 19.13 -7.83 -4.99
C LEU A 660 19.31 -6.47 -4.27
N ALA A 661 19.49 -6.47 -2.94
CA ALA A 661 19.70 -5.25 -2.16
C ALA A 661 21.07 -4.60 -2.42
N GLY A 662 22.13 -5.42 -2.53
CA GLY A 662 23.48 -4.94 -2.89
C GLY A 662 23.58 -4.41 -4.33
N ALA A 663 22.76 -4.92 -5.25
CA ALA A 663 22.68 -4.45 -6.63
C ALA A 663 21.90 -3.13 -6.77
N ALA A 664 20.95 -2.85 -5.86
CA ALA A 664 20.22 -1.58 -5.84
C ALA A 664 21.08 -0.41 -5.32
N SER A 665 22.10 -0.71 -4.51
CA SER A 665 23.00 0.27 -3.87
C SER A 665 24.33 0.52 -4.59
N ALA A 666 24.71 -0.30 -5.58
CA ALA A 666 25.99 -0.14 -6.28
C ALA A 666 25.86 0.86 -7.44
N GLU A 667 26.74 1.86 -7.47
CA GLU A 667 26.89 2.92 -8.50
C GLU A 667 27.20 2.40 -9.93
N ASN A 668 27.12 1.10 -10.21
CA ASN A 668 27.57 0.52 -11.47
C ASN A 668 26.42 0.20 -12.45
N SER A 669 26.72 0.44 -13.73
CA SER A 669 25.85 0.32 -14.90
C SER A 669 25.12 -1.04 -15.01
N ALA A 670 24.00 -1.08 -15.74
CA ALA A 670 23.27 -2.31 -16.04
C ALA A 670 24.13 -3.41 -16.71
N GLU A 671 25.25 -3.04 -17.34
CA GLU A 671 26.25 -4.00 -17.85
C GLU A 671 26.93 -4.76 -16.70
N SER A 672 27.19 -4.10 -15.57
CA SER A 672 27.66 -4.74 -14.34
C SER A 672 26.62 -5.67 -13.71
N PHE A 673 25.33 -5.40 -13.92
CA PHE A 673 24.25 -6.28 -13.48
C PHE A 673 24.18 -7.56 -14.34
N VAL A 674 24.24 -7.43 -15.67
CA VAL A 674 24.28 -8.58 -16.58
C VAL A 674 25.56 -9.40 -16.38
N ALA A 675 26.72 -8.74 -16.26
CA ALA A 675 27.99 -9.39 -15.98
C ALA A 675 28.01 -10.05 -14.59
N GLY A 676 27.37 -9.44 -13.59
CA GLY A 676 27.22 -10.02 -12.25
C GLY A 676 26.36 -11.29 -12.24
N LEU A 677 25.29 -11.32 -13.05
CA LEU A 677 24.47 -12.52 -13.24
C LEU A 677 25.24 -13.64 -13.96
N GLU A 678 26.06 -13.31 -14.95
CA GLU A 678 26.90 -14.27 -15.67
C GLU A 678 28.05 -14.81 -14.80
N GLN A 679 28.69 -13.95 -14.00
CA GLN A 679 29.75 -14.36 -13.06
C GLN A 679 29.23 -15.21 -11.89
N ALA A 680 27.99 -14.97 -11.44
CA ALA A 680 27.42 -15.70 -10.32
C ALA A 680 27.11 -17.18 -10.64
N GLY A 681 26.94 -17.53 -11.92
CA GLY A 681 26.68 -18.91 -12.36
C GLY A 681 25.43 -19.56 -11.71
N VAL A 682 24.52 -18.76 -11.16
CA VAL A 682 23.32 -19.23 -10.46
C VAL A 682 22.19 -19.40 -11.47
N GLU A 683 21.74 -20.63 -11.69
CA GLU A 683 20.49 -20.90 -12.42
C GLU A 683 19.28 -20.49 -11.55
N LEU A 684 18.81 -19.27 -11.76
CA LEU A 684 17.54 -18.80 -11.23
C LEU A 684 16.37 -19.51 -11.94
N PRO A 685 15.26 -19.84 -11.24
CA PRO A 685 14.05 -20.29 -11.88
C PRO A 685 13.56 -19.30 -12.95
N GLU A 686 13.10 -19.80 -14.11
CA GLU A 686 12.73 -19.00 -15.29
C GLU A 686 11.76 -17.84 -14.96
N SER A 687 10.77 -18.09 -14.10
CA SER A 687 9.79 -17.09 -13.66
C SER A 687 10.41 -15.96 -12.84
N LEU A 688 11.40 -16.27 -12.00
CA LEU A 688 12.09 -15.30 -11.16
C LEU A 688 13.09 -14.48 -11.98
N ALA A 689 13.78 -15.11 -12.93
CA ALA A 689 14.69 -14.42 -13.84
C ALA A 689 13.95 -13.42 -14.75
N LYS A 690 12.75 -13.78 -15.26
CA LYS A 690 11.86 -12.85 -15.98
C LYS A 690 11.43 -11.67 -15.12
N LEU A 691 11.03 -11.92 -13.88
CA LEU A 691 10.60 -10.88 -12.93
C LEU A 691 11.75 -9.90 -12.61
N GLN A 692 12.96 -10.43 -12.35
CA GLN A 692 14.14 -9.63 -12.03
C GLN A 692 14.60 -8.75 -13.19
N LEU A 693 14.64 -9.28 -14.42
CA LEU A 693 14.98 -8.48 -15.59
C LEU A 693 13.92 -7.41 -15.87
N THR A 694 12.63 -7.73 -15.68
CA THR A 694 11.56 -6.73 -15.85
C THR A 694 11.65 -5.60 -14.80
N ALA A 695 11.95 -5.93 -13.54
CA ALA A 695 12.15 -4.94 -12.48
C ALA A 695 13.42 -4.08 -12.68
N ALA A 696 14.51 -4.70 -13.12
CA ALA A 696 15.76 -3.99 -13.44
C ALA A 696 15.57 -3.02 -14.62
N ALA A 697 14.77 -3.39 -15.61
CA ALA A 697 14.38 -2.46 -16.67
C ALA A 697 13.61 -1.26 -16.09
N ALA A 698 12.58 -1.48 -15.27
CA ALA A 698 11.82 -0.38 -14.67
C ALA A 698 12.70 0.60 -13.87
N ALA A 699 13.65 0.07 -13.09
CA ALA A 699 14.61 0.88 -12.33
C ALA A 699 15.66 1.60 -13.20
N GLY A 700 16.09 0.98 -14.30
CA GLY A 700 16.99 1.62 -15.26
C GLY A 700 16.37 2.85 -15.90
N LEU A 701 15.08 2.77 -16.25
CA LEU A 701 14.34 3.87 -16.87
C LEU A 701 14.17 5.06 -15.93
N THR A 702 13.80 4.82 -14.66
CA THR A 702 13.63 5.90 -13.66
C THR A 702 14.94 6.60 -13.30
N ARG A 703 16.08 5.92 -13.47
CA ARG A 703 17.41 6.48 -13.21
C ARG A 703 18.06 7.14 -14.44
N GLY A 704 17.34 7.27 -15.56
CA GLY A 704 17.89 7.87 -16.77
C GLY A 704 18.84 6.95 -17.57
N ASN A 705 18.96 5.66 -17.24
CA ASN A 705 19.90 4.74 -17.88
C ASN A 705 19.26 4.04 -19.10
N LEU A 706 19.22 4.75 -20.23
CA LEU A 706 18.62 4.24 -21.47
C LEU A 706 19.34 3.00 -22.03
N GLU A 707 20.68 2.97 -22.02
CA GLU A 707 21.46 1.85 -22.56
C GLU A 707 21.23 0.56 -21.75
N GLY A 708 21.21 0.70 -20.42
CA GLY A 708 20.93 -0.41 -19.54
C GLY A 708 19.51 -0.95 -19.70
N TRP A 709 18.54 -0.05 -19.85
CA TRP A 709 17.17 -0.43 -20.14
C TRP A 709 17.07 -1.22 -21.46
N LEU A 710 17.67 -0.71 -22.55
CA LEU A 710 17.69 -1.38 -23.86
C LEU A 710 18.33 -2.77 -23.79
N ALA A 711 19.48 -2.89 -23.11
CA ALA A 711 20.19 -4.16 -22.95
C ALA A 711 19.34 -5.21 -22.22
N ILE A 712 18.62 -4.80 -21.18
CA ILE A 712 17.74 -5.69 -20.41
C ILE A 712 16.56 -6.17 -21.27
N GLN A 713 15.97 -5.31 -22.10
CA GLN A 713 14.91 -5.72 -23.04
C GLN A 713 15.42 -6.74 -24.07
N GLN A 714 16.62 -6.53 -24.61
CA GLN A 714 17.26 -7.50 -25.50
C GLN A 714 17.52 -8.83 -24.80
N GLU A 715 17.91 -8.79 -23.53
CA GLU A 715 18.20 -9.97 -22.74
C GLU A 715 16.94 -10.78 -22.41
N LEU A 716 15.81 -10.12 -22.14
CA LEU A 716 14.50 -10.77 -21.97
C LEU A 716 14.11 -11.56 -23.22
N ILE A 717 14.29 -10.98 -24.40
CA ILE A 717 14.03 -11.64 -25.69
C ILE A 717 14.98 -12.82 -25.91
N ARG A 718 16.27 -12.61 -25.62
CA ARG A 718 17.32 -13.61 -25.87
C ARG A 718 17.18 -14.83 -24.95
N ARG A 719 16.91 -14.62 -23.66
CA ARG A 719 16.82 -15.70 -22.66
C ARG A 719 15.47 -16.40 -22.65
N PHE A 720 14.38 -15.70 -22.95
CA PHE A 720 13.04 -16.25 -22.84
C PHE A 720 12.23 -16.13 -24.14
N PRO A 721 12.74 -16.64 -25.27
CA PRO A 721 12.07 -16.49 -26.57
C PRO A 721 10.67 -17.14 -26.54
N GLY A 722 9.69 -16.48 -27.15
CA GLY A 722 8.31 -16.98 -27.26
C GLY A 722 7.43 -16.79 -26.02
N THR A 723 7.93 -16.12 -24.99
CA THR A 723 7.19 -15.82 -23.75
C THR A 723 6.48 -14.46 -23.83
N PRO A 724 5.36 -14.22 -23.12
CA PRO A 724 4.67 -12.92 -23.13
C PRO A 724 5.59 -11.74 -22.81
N GLU A 725 6.60 -11.97 -21.98
CA GLU A 725 7.62 -11.00 -21.58
C GLU A 725 8.55 -10.64 -22.73
N ALA A 726 8.99 -11.63 -23.50
CA ALA A 726 9.78 -11.39 -24.71
C ALA A 726 8.98 -10.67 -25.80
N PHE A 727 7.69 -10.98 -25.96
CA PHE A 727 6.82 -10.24 -26.88
C PHE A 727 6.63 -8.79 -26.47
N ALA A 728 6.46 -8.54 -25.17
CA ALA A 728 6.35 -7.18 -24.68
C ALA A 728 7.69 -6.44 -24.74
N ALA A 729 8.81 -7.09 -24.40
CA ALA A 729 10.14 -6.52 -24.60
C ALA A 729 10.41 -6.18 -26.07
N ALA A 730 9.98 -7.02 -27.02
CA ALA A 730 10.08 -6.73 -28.45
C ALA A 730 9.24 -5.50 -28.84
N GLU A 731 8.03 -5.37 -28.31
CA GLU A 731 7.19 -4.19 -28.50
C GLU A 731 7.82 -2.91 -27.92
N LEU A 732 8.37 -2.98 -26.70
CA LEU A 732 9.10 -1.88 -26.06
C LEU A 732 10.32 -1.45 -26.89
N LEU A 733 11.04 -2.41 -27.47
CA LEU A 733 12.15 -2.14 -28.38
C LEU A 733 11.69 -1.54 -29.73
N VAL A 734 10.52 -1.91 -30.26
CA VAL A 734 9.94 -1.26 -31.45
C VAL A 734 9.67 0.22 -31.16
N LEU A 735 9.03 0.50 -30.02
CA LEU A 735 8.68 1.85 -29.61
C LEU A 735 9.93 2.70 -29.35
N ALA A 736 10.93 2.13 -28.68
CA ALA A 736 12.18 2.83 -28.38
C ALA A 736 13.09 3.02 -29.61
N TYR A 737 13.35 1.97 -30.41
CA TYR A 737 14.24 2.10 -31.56
C TYR A 737 13.63 2.92 -32.71
N GLY A 738 12.31 2.99 -32.80
CA GLY A 738 11.62 3.86 -33.75
C GLY A 738 11.75 5.36 -33.42
N SER A 739 12.00 5.71 -32.15
CA SER A 739 11.97 7.09 -31.60
C SER A 739 13.02 8.03 -32.18
N ALA A 740 12.59 9.12 -32.81
CA ALA A 740 13.49 10.20 -33.22
C ALA A 740 14.08 10.94 -32.00
N GLU A 741 13.28 11.12 -30.95
CA GLU A 741 13.60 11.82 -29.71
C GLU A 741 14.66 11.06 -28.90
N LEU A 742 14.47 9.74 -28.69
CA LEU A 742 15.46 8.90 -28.00
C LEU A 742 16.73 8.67 -28.83
N GLN A 743 16.60 8.61 -30.17
CA GLN A 743 17.76 8.61 -31.06
C GLN A 743 18.62 9.88 -30.90
N LEU A 744 17.98 11.03 -30.63
CA LEU A 744 18.67 12.30 -30.41
C LEU A 744 19.32 12.36 -29.03
N LEU A 745 18.59 11.98 -27.96
CA LEU A 745 19.10 11.96 -26.58
C LEU A 745 20.38 11.13 -26.46
N ARG A 746 20.40 9.94 -27.05
CA ARG A 746 21.58 9.06 -27.02
C ARG A 746 22.80 9.68 -27.71
N ARG A 747 22.60 10.50 -28.75
CA ARG A 747 23.70 11.19 -29.45
C ARG A 747 24.33 12.27 -28.57
N SER A 748 23.52 13.00 -27.80
CA SER A 748 24.01 14.03 -26.88
C SER A 748 24.85 13.43 -25.75
N GLU A 749 24.40 12.33 -25.14
CA GLU A 749 25.11 11.66 -24.03
C GLU A 749 26.47 11.10 -24.48
N ARG A 750 26.52 10.42 -25.63
CA ARG A 750 27.77 9.83 -26.17
C ARG A 750 28.77 10.88 -26.67
N SER A 751 28.30 12.06 -27.07
CA SER A 751 29.18 13.18 -27.45
C SER A 751 29.88 13.78 -26.23
N ALA A 752 29.25 13.73 -25.05
CA ALA A 752 29.84 14.14 -23.78
C ALA A 752 30.83 13.09 -23.24
N GLU A 753 30.52 11.80 -23.34
CA GLU A 753 31.40 10.70 -22.93
C GLU A 753 32.67 10.58 -23.80
N ASN A 754 32.54 10.67 -25.13
CA ASN A 754 33.69 10.62 -26.04
C ASN A 754 34.63 11.83 -25.92
N ALA A 755 34.15 12.96 -25.38
CA ALA A 755 35.00 14.10 -25.03
C ALA A 755 35.81 13.85 -23.75
N ALA A 756 35.37 12.92 -22.89
CA ALA A 756 35.99 12.60 -21.60
C ALA A 756 36.93 11.37 -21.66
N ALA A 757 36.70 10.41 -22.55
CA ALA A 757 37.42 9.14 -22.60
C ALA A 757 38.38 9.02 -23.80
N GLY A 758 39.60 9.57 -23.67
CA GLY A 758 40.69 9.29 -24.62
C GLY A 758 41.42 7.98 -24.30
N GLY A 759 41.08 6.87 -24.98
CA GLY A 759 41.82 5.60 -24.90
C GLY A 759 41.16 4.44 -25.65
N VAL A 760 41.92 3.70 -26.46
CA VAL A 760 41.46 2.62 -27.36
C VAL A 760 41.72 1.23 -26.75
N PRO A 761 40.80 0.26 -26.96
CA PRO A 761 41.24 -1.08 -27.39
C PRO A 761 40.40 -1.72 -28.53
N GLU A 762 40.99 -2.75 -29.17
CA GLU A 762 40.60 -3.41 -30.43
C GLU A 762 39.67 -4.64 -30.27
N GLY A 763 38.88 -4.94 -31.33
CA GLY A 763 38.82 -6.30 -31.92
C GLY A 763 37.52 -7.12 -31.82
N GLY A 764 37.03 -7.58 -32.99
CA GLY A 764 36.31 -8.88 -33.14
C GLY A 764 34.92 -8.83 -33.78
N ALA A 765 34.74 -9.43 -34.97
CA ALA A 765 33.50 -9.47 -35.75
C ALA A 765 32.84 -10.87 -35.85
N GLU A 766 31.50 -10.83 -35.89
CA GLU A 766 30.47 -11.72 -36.49
C GLU A 766 30.26 -13.20 -36.11
N ALA A 767 28.99 -13.55 -35.83
CA ALA A 767 28.30 -14.78 -36.27
C ALA A 767 26.76 -14.60 -36.29
N GLY A 768 26.09 -15.21 -37.28
CA GLY A 768 24.68 -14.98 -37.64
C GLY A 768 23.63 -15.76 -36.86
N GLY A 769 22.53 -15.07 -36.56
CA GLY A 769 21.26 -15.57 -36.02
C GLY A 769 20.20 -14.47 -36.06
N LEU A 770 18.91 -14.81 -36.02
CA LEU A 770 17.79 -13.86 -35.83
C LEU A 770 17.85 -13.29 -34.40
N GLN A 771 18.79 -12.39 -34.15
CA GLN A 771 18.98 -11.72 -32.86
C GLN A 771 19.01 -10.21 -33.08
N VAL A 772 18.41 -9.45 -32.16
CA VAL A 772 18.64 -8.00 -32.08
C VAL A 772 20.13 -7.83 -31.81
N ARG A 773 20.83 -7.05 -32.65
CA ARG A 773 22.28 -6.94 -32.55
C ARG A 773 22.63 -6.27 -31.20
N PRO A 774 23.55 -6.84 -30.39
CA PRO A 774 24.05 -6.16 -29.20
C PRO A 774 24.66 -4.82 -29.61
N VAL A 775 24.72 -3.88 -28.67
CA VAL A 775 25.23 -2.51 -28.88
C VAL A 775 26.62 -2.56 -29.53
N VAL A 776 26.68 -2.40 -30.85
CA VAL A 776 27.95 -2.35 -31.58
C VAL A 776 28.60 -1.00 -31.29
N GLN A 777 29.81 -1.00 -30.72
CA GLN A 777 30.71 0.15 -30.83
C GLN A 777 31.14 0.24 -32.29
N PRO A 778 30.80 1.33 -33.03
CA PRO A 778 31.28 1.45 -34.40
C PRO A 778 32.79 1.68 -34.39
N ALA A 779 33.53 0.90 -35.19
CA ALA A 779 34.95 1.10 -35.43
C ALA A 779 35.19 2.53 -35.96
N ALA A 780 36.05 3.29 -35.28
CA ALA A 780 36.43 4.63 -35.71
C ALA A 780 37.38 4.55 -36.91
N ALA A 781 36.85 4.77 -38.12
CA ALA A 781 37.66 5.17 -39.28
C ALA A 781 37.89 6.70 -39.22
N SER A 782 39.08 7.17 -39.57
CA SER A 782 39.54 8.56 -39.42
C SER A 782 39.11 9.49 -40.59
N GLY A 783 38.56 10.68 -40.30
CA GLY A 783 38.33 11.75 -41.29
C GLY A 783 37.33 12.87 -40.89
N PHE A 784 37.81 14.08 -40.60
CA PHE A 784 36.99 15.22 -40.15
C PHE A 784 35.98 15.76 -41.19
N GLY A 785 34.80 16.17 -40.71
CA GLY A 785 33.79 16.96 -41.44
C GLY A 785 32.60 16.15 -41.94
N GLY A 786 32.81 15.25 -42.91
CA GLY A 786 31.75 14.38 -43.47
C GLY A 786 31.36 13.19 -42.59
N GLN A 787 32.15 12.88 -41.55
CA GLN A 787 31.97 11.70 -40.71
C GLN A 787 30.90 11.84 -39.63
N ARG A 788 30.58 13.06 -39.14
CA ARG A 788 29.51 13.22 -38.13
C ARG A 788 28.13 12.90 -38.70
N THR A 789 27.88 13.30 -39.96
CA THR A 789 26.68 12.92 -40.71
C THR A 789 26.68 11.42 -41.02
N ALA A 790 27.81 10.86 -41.48
CA ALA A 790 27.90 9.42 -41.76
C ALA A 790 27.73 8.53 -40.50
N GLN A 791 28.24 8.96 -39.34
CA GLN A 791 28.09 8.25 -38.06
C GLN A 791 26.67 8.37 -37.50
N ALA A 792 26.04 9.54 -37.68
CA ALA A 792 24.63 9.75 -37.37
C ALA A 792 23.71 8.92 -38.27
N ASP A 793 24.02 8.80 -39.56
CA ASP A 793 23.25 8.00 -40.49
C ASP A 793 23.47 6.49 -40.24
N ALA A 794 24.70 6.06 -39.91
CA ALA A 794 25.00 4.68 -39.51
C ALA A 794 24.31 4.28 -38.19
N LEU A 795 24.26 5.16 -37.18
CA LEU A 795 23.54 4.91 -35.93
C LEU A 795 22.02 4.82 -36.18
N ARG A 796 21.50 5.67 -37.07
CA ARG A 796 20.09 5.64 -37.48
C ARG A 796 19.78 4.33 -38.21
N GLU A 797 20.60 3.92 -39.16
CA GLU A 797 20.46 2.64 -39.87
C GLU A 797 20.51 1.43 -38.92
N LEU A 798 21.35 1.49 -37.88
CA LEU A 798 21.43 0.44 -36.86
C LEU A 798 20.17 0.39 -35.99
N TRP A 799 19.64 1.54 -35.55
CA TRP A 799 18.39 1.61 -34.79
C TRP A 799 17.21 1.13 -35.62
N ASP A 800 17.11 1.59 -36.86
CA ASP A 800 16.13 1.12 -37.82
C ASP A 800 16.25 -0.40 -38.09
N ALA A 801 17.47 -0.95 -38.10
CA ALA A 801 17.68 -2.39 -38.22
C ALA A 801 17.26 -3.17 -36.95
N ASN A 802 17.50 -2.61 -35.77
CA ASN A 802 17.09 -3.19 -34.50
C ASN A 802 15.56 -3.11 -34.33
N GLU A 803 14.94 -2.00 -34.71
CA GLU A 803 13.49 -1.82 -34.79
C GLU A 803 12.86 -2.87 -35.71
N ARG A 804 13.38 -3.04 -36.95
CA ARG A 804 12.87 -4.08 -37.88
C ARG A 804 13.05 -5.49 -37.35
N THR A 805 14.07 -5.72 -36.53
CA THR A 805 14.31 -7.03 -35.91
C THR A 805 13.34 -7.26 -34.76
N ALA A 806 13.13 -6.26 -33.91
CA ALA A 806 12.12 -6.27 -32.86
C ALA A 806 10.70 -6.42 -33.44
N TRP A 807 10.38 -5.71 -34.53
CA TRP A 807 9.10 -5.82 -35.24
C TRP A 807 8.88 -7.22 -35.83
N ARG A 808 9.92 -7.82 -36.44
CA ARG A 808 9.85 -9.21 -36.92
C ARG A 808 9.62 -10.20 -35.78
N LEU A 809 10.27 -10.00 -34.63
CA LEU A 809 10.05 -10.83 -33.44
C LEU A 809 8.64 -10.66 -32.87
N LEU A 810 8.12 -9.43 -32.86
CA LEU A 810 6.76 -9.11 -32.43
C LEU A 810 5.70 -9.73 -33.36
N THR A 811 5.96 -9.77 -34.67
CA THR A 811 4.99 -10.24 -35.69
C THR A 811 5.17 -11.70 -36.10
N GLN A 812 6.27 -12.35 -35.72
CA GLN A 812 6.44 -13.80 -35.90
C GLN A 812 5.46 -14.56 -35.00
N ARG A 813 4.56 -15.33 -35.62
CA ARG A 813 3.69 -16.27 -34.92
C ARG A 813 4.53 -17.43 -34.41
N ALA A 814 4.95 -17.39 -33.14
CA ALA A 814 5.56 -18.54 -32.49
C ALA A 814 4.50 -19.65 -32.35
N ASP A 815 4.81 -20.84 -32.87
CA ASP A 815 3.96 -22.02 -32.82
C ASP A 815 3.47 -22.31 -31.39
N GLY A 816 2.26 -21.88 -31.05
CA GLY A 816 1.59 -22.21 -29.79
C GLY A 816 1.00 -21.05 -28.98
N VAL A 817 1.39 -19.78 -29.23
CA VAL A 817 0.74 -18.61 -28.59
C VAL A 817 -0.21 -17.96 -29.58
N VAL A 818 -1.43 -18.47 -29.64
CA VAL A 818 -2.52 -17.94 -30.49
C VAL A 818 -3.05 -16.64 -29.88
N GLY A 819 -3.06 -15.55 -30.67
CA GLY A 819 -4.12 -14.53 -30.56
C GLY A 819 -3.76 -13.11 -30.10
N ARG A 820 -2.50 -12.70 -29.97
CA ARG A 820 -2.18 -11.29 -29.62
C ARG A 820 -1.94 -10.45 -30.86
N GLU A 821 -2.83 -9.50 -31.13
CA GLU A 821 -2.60 -8.44 -32.12
C GLU A 821 -1.53 -7.45 -31.57
N SER A 822 -0.63 -6.98 -32.44
CA SER A 822 0.32 -5.91 -32.10
C SER A 822 -0.43 -4.66 -31.62
N SER A 823 0.10 -3.94 -30.62
CA SER A 823 -0.61 -2.73 -30.16
C SER A 823 -0.73 -1.68 -31.26
N PRO A 824 -1.80 -0.86 -31.23
CA PRO A 824 -1.95 0.27 -32.12
C PRO A 824 -0.74 1.21 -32.12
N ALA A 825 -0.10 1.43 -30.96
CA ALA A 825 1.11 2.23 -30.83
C ALA A 825 2.29 1.65 -31.61
N ALA A 826 2.58 0.35 -31.45
CA ALA A 826 3.67 -0.31 -32.17
C ALA A 826 3.42 -0.36 -33.69
N VAL A 827 2.16 -0.54 -34.11
CA VAL A 827 1.77 -0.52 -35.53
C VAL A 827 1.94 0.88 -36.13
N LEU A 828 1.46 1.92 -35.43
CA LEU A 828 1.62 3.32 -35.85
C LEU A 828 3.11 3.70 -35.94
N ARG A 829 3.90 3.34 -34.92
CA ARG A 829 5.35 3.52 -34.86
C ARG A 829 6.05 2.90 -36.07
N HIS A 830 5.81 1.61 -36.29
CA HIS A 830 6.46 0.90 -37.38
C HIS A 830 6.07 1.50 -38.75
N ALA A 831 4.81 1.94 -38.91
CA ALA A 831 4.37 2.64 -40.11
C ALA A 831 5.08 4.01 -40.29
N VAL A 832 5.37 4.76 -39.22
CA VAL A 832 6.19 5.98 -39.26
C VAL A 832 7.62 5.64 -39.71
N THR A 833 8.24 4.61 -39.14
CA THR A 833 9.58 4.13 -39.52
C THR A 833 9.65 3.74 -41.00
N LEU A 834 8.67 2.99 -41.51
CA LEU A 834 8.59 2.58 -42.91
C LEU A 834 8.46 3.78 -43.87
N ARG A 835 7.71 4.82 -43.49
CA ARG A 835 7.61 6.06 -44.30
C ARG A 835 8.90 6.86 -44.31
N ARG A 836 9.59 6.94 -43.17
CA ARG A 836 10.94 7.54 -43.09
C ARG A 836 11.93 6.82 -44.01
N GLN A 837 11.71 5.53 -44.26
CA GLN A 837 12.48 4.69 -45.19
C GLN A 837 11.91 4.67 -46.62
N GLU A 838 10.98 5.58 -46.95
CA GLU A 838 10.34 5.70 -48.26
C GLU A 838 9.53 4.46 -48.71
N GLN A 839 9.17 3.58 -47.77
CA GLN A 839 8.35 2.38 -48.02
C GLN A 839 6.85 2.68 -47.85
N PHE A 840 6.36 3.65 -48.63
CA PHE A 840 5.01 4.21 -48.46
C PHE A 840 3.90 3.15 -48.57
N GLY A 841 3.99 2.20 -49.50
CA GLY A 841 2.95 1.17 -49.69
C GLY A 841 2.79 0.22 -48.48
N ALA A 842 3.89 -0.17 -47.84
CA ALA A 842 3.86 -1.00 -46.63
C ALA A 842 3.29 -0.22 -45.44
N ALA A 843 3.69 1.04 -45.28
CA ALA A 843 3.16 1.92 -44.25
C ALA A 843 1.65 2.18 -44.42
N THR A 844 1.19 2.48 -45.64
CA THR A 844 -0.24 2.70 -45.92
C THR A 844 -1.07 1.47 -45.57
N SER A 845 -0.55 0.27 -45.84
CA SER A 845 -1.22 -0.99 -45.52
C SER A 845 -1.36 -1.20 -44.01
N LEU A 846 -0.35 -0.87 -43.21
CA LEU A 846 -0.42 -0.95 -41.75
C LEU A 846 -1.37 0.08 -41.17
N LEU A 847 -1.30 1.33 -41.63
CA LEU A 847 -2.20 2.40 -41.17
C LEU A 847 -3.67 2.09 -41.50
N ALA A 848 -3.96 1.43 -42.63
CA ALA A 848 -5.33 1.07 -43.00
C ALA A 848 -5.99 0.13 -41.99
N GLY A 849 -5.21 -0.73 -41.32
CA GLY A 849 -5.71 -1.57 -40.23
C GLY A 849 -6.12 -0.77 -38.99
N LEU A 850 -5.49 0.37 -38.73
CA LEU A 850 -5.81 1.24 -37.59
C LEU A 850 -6.90 2.26 -37.90
N SER A 851 -7.02 2.73 -39.15
CA SER A 851 -7.94 3.80 -39.56
C SER A 851 -9.42 3.51 -39.32
N GLY A 852 -9.81 2.25 -39.14
CA GLY A 852 -11.19 1.84 -38.82
C GLY A 852 -11.59 2.03 -37.35
N ARG A 853 -10.64 2.36 -36.45
CA ARG A 853 -10.92 2.54 -35.02
C ARG A 853 -11.55 3.89 -34.72
N SER A 854 -12.38 3.97 -33.69
CA SER A 854 -13.01 5.21 -33.21
C SER A 854 -12.20 5.94 -32.12
N ASP A 855 -11.05 5.39 -31.72
CA ASP A 855 -10.17 5.96 -30.70
C ASP A 855 -9.07 6.86 -31.31
N VAL A 856 -8.22 7.43 -30.44
CA VAL A 856 -7.12 8.34 -30.82
C VAL A 856 -6.20 7.72 -31.88
N TRP A 857 -5.94 6.41 -31.82
CA TRP A 857 -5.08 5.70 -32.76
C TRP A 857 -5.70 5.64 -34.16
N GLY A 858 -7.02 5.45 -34.25
CA GLY A 858 -7.72 5.53 -35.53
C GLY A 858 -7.70 6.94 -36.13
N THR A 859 -7.84 7.96 -35.27
CA THR A 859 -7.77 9.38 -35.66
C THR A 859 -6.40 9.73 -36.23
N TRP A 860 -5.34 9.33 -35.53
CA TRP A 860 -3.97 9.53 -36.01
C TRP A 860 -3.63 8.71 -37.24
N ALA A 861 -4.10 7.46 -37.35
CA ALA A 861 -3.87 6.65 -38.54
C ALA A 861 -4.52 7.26 -39.80
N ARG A 862 -5.77 7.76 -39.68
CA ARG A 862 -6.44 8.49 -40.77
C ARG A 862 -5.70 9.77 -41.14
N SER A 863 -5.27 10.53 -40.14
CA SER A 863 -4.49 11.76 -40.34
C SER A 863 -3.17 11.48 -41.06
N GLU A 864 -2.41 10.47 -40.62
CA GLU A 864 -1.13 10.09 -41.25
C GLU A 864 -1.33 9.54 -42.67
N GLN A 865 -2.43 8.82 -42.95
CA GLN A 865 -2.78 8.41 -44.32
C GLN A 865 -3.06 9.61 -45.22
N LEU A 866 -3.86 10.56 -44.75
CA LEU A 866 -4.24 11.74 -45.51
C LEU A 866 -3.03 12.66 -45.79
N LEU A 867 -2.16 12.82 -44.81
CA LEU A 867 -0.89 13.56 -44.95
C LEU A 867 0.05 12.90 -45.96
N THR A 868 0.08 11.56 -46.02
CA THR A 868 0.88 10.82 -47.00
C THR A 868 0.36 11.00 -48.43
N GLN A 869 -0.92 11.33 -48.59
CA GLN A 869 -1.56 11.64 -49.88
C GLN A 869 -1.51 13.14 -50.24
N GLY A 870 -0.84 13.97 -49.42
CA GLY A 870 -0.74 15.42 -49.62
C GLY A 870 -1.99 16.22 -49.23
N GLY A 871 -2.94 15.60 -48.53
CA GLY A 871 -4.14 16.25 -47.99
C GLY A 871 -3.89 17.01 -46.69
N LYS A 872 -4.88 17.79 -46.24
CA LYS A 872 -4.90 18.43 -44.91
C LYS A 872 -5.83 17.65 -43.98
N SER A 873 -5.39 17.41 -42.76
CA SER A 873 -6.23 16.77 -41.72
C SER A 873 -7.32 17.73 -41.27
N ASP A 874 -8.56 17.23 -41.22
CA ASP A 874 -9.72 17.91 -40.62
C ASP A 874 -9.89 17.55 -39.13
N GLN A 875 -9.11 16.58 -38.64
CA GLN A 875 -9.17 16.08 -37.26
C GLN A 875 -8.22 16.80 -36.29
N PHE A 876 -7.20 17.49 -36.82
CA PHE A 876 -6.21 18.22 -36.03
C PHE A 876 -6.04 19.63 -36.57
N ARG A 877 -5.87 20.60 -35.65
CA ARG A 877 -5.55 21.98 -36.02
C ARG A 877 -4.17 22.04 -36.66
N GLN A 878 -4.13 22.35 -37.95
CA GLN A 878 -2.87 22.48 -38.68
C GLN A 878 -2.46 23.95 -38.80
N MET A 879 -1.31 24.30 -38.21
CA MET A 879 -0.71 25.63 -38.29
C MET A 879 0.47 25.62 -39.27
N VAL A 880 0.66 26.71 -40.00
CA VAL A 880 1.83 26.88 -40.88
C VAL A 880 2.68 28.01 -40.30
N LEU A 881 3.84 27.66 -39.75
CA LEU A 881 4.79 28.64 -39.25
C LEU A 881 5.72 29.07 -40.38
N THR A 882 5.68 30.34 -40.75
CA THR A 882 6.63 30.94 -41.69
C THR A 882 7.91 31.29 -40.95
N ALA A 883 9.07 31.02 -41.57
CA ALA A 883 10.37 31.34 -40.97
C ALA A 883 10.49 32.84 -40.66
N SER A 884 10.81 33.16 -39.41
CA SER A 884 11.04 34.53 -38.97
C SER A 884 12.30 35.12 -39.60
N LYS A 885 12.27 36.43 -39.88
CA LYS A 885 13.42 37.21 -40.37
C LYS A 885 14.27 37.80 -39.25
N SER A 886 13.77 37.77 -38.02
CA SER A 886 14.42 38.37 -36.85
C SER A 886 14.14 37.55 -35.59
N MET A 887 15.17 37.34 -34.77
CA MET A 887 15.06 36.72 -33.46
C MET A 887 14.39 37.67 -32.44
N PRO A 888 13.44 37.20 -31.60
CA PRO A 888 12.87 38.01 -30.53
C PRO A 888 13.91 38.34 -29.45
N VAL A 889 13.71 39.48 -28.77
CA VAL A 889 14.44 39.77 -27.54
C VAL A 889 13.68 39.06 -26.42
N LEU A 890 14.30 38.09 -25.75
CA LEU A 890 13.67 37.37 -24.66
C LEU A 890 13.66 38.23 -23.39
N ASP A 891 12.63 39.05 -23.22
CA ASP A 891 12.42 39.88 -22.03
C ASP A 891 11.07 39.65 -21.34
N GLY A 892 10.28 38.69 -21.85
CA GLY A 892 8.97 38.34 -21.32
C GLY A 892 7.85 39.26 -21.82
N LYS A 893 8.14 40.23 -22.70
CA LYS A 893 7.14 41.11 -23.30
C LYS A 893 6.84 40.65 -24.72
N LEU A 894 5.60 40.89 -25.16
CA LEU A 894 5.12 40.48 -26.49
C LEU A 894 5.06 41.69 -27.43
N ALA A 895 6.13 42.49 -27.50
CA ALA A 895 6.15 43.76 -28.23
C ALA A 895 6.85 43.66 -29.61
N GLU A 896 7.45 42.52 -29.90
CA GLU A 896 8.29 42.28 -31.06
C GLU A 896 7.44 42.00 -32.31
N PRO A 897 7.85 42.48 -33.50
CA PRO A 897 7.13 42.25 -34.76
C PRO A 897 6.92 40.76 -35.12
N ILE A 898 7.76 39.86 -34.58
CA ILE A 898 7.61 38.41 -34.77
C ILE A 898 6.31 37.89 -34.15
N TRP A 899 5.85 38.48 -33.04
CA TRP A 899 4.64 38.07 -32.34
C TRP A 899 3.38 38.65 -32.95
N GLU A 900 3.44 39.84 -33.55
CA GLU A 900 2.30 40.45 -34.27
C GLU A 900 1.89 39.63 -35.51
N ALA A 901 2.84 38.93 -36.13
CA ALA A 901 2.61 38.10 -37.31
C ALA A 901 2.30 36.61 -36.97
N ALA A 902 2.42 36.21 -35.70
CA ALA A 902 2.22 34.84 -35.26
C ALA A 902 0.73 34.51 -35.08
N GLU A 903 0.34 33.27 -35.41
CA GLU A 903 -1.04 32.80 -35.23
C GLU A 903 -1.34 32.50 -33.75
N GLU A 904 -2.45 33.02 -33.25
CA GLU A 904 -2.94 32.84 -31.88
C GLU A 904 -3.49 31.42 -31.61
N VAL A 905 -2.98 30.78 -30.56
CA VAL A 905 -3.51 29.53 -29.99
C VAL A 905 -4.12 29.84 -28.61
N ARG A 906 -5.44 29.74 -28.50
CA ARG A 906 -6.14 29.92 -27.22
C ARG A 906 -6.19 28.61 -26.44
N LEU A 907 -5.92 28.68 -25.14
CA LEU A 907 -6.08 27.57 -24.20
C LEU A 907 -7.38 27.77 -23.41
N VAL A 908 -8.28 26.80 -23.52
CA VAL A 908 -9.62 26.81 -22.92
C VAL A 908 -9.75 25.72 -21.85
N SER A 909 -10.64 25.94 -20.88
CA SER A 909 -11.01 24.95 -19.85
C SER A 909 -12.27 24.17 -20.26
N ASP A 910 -12.39 22.93 -19.80
CA ASP A 910 -13.58 22.09 -20.02
C ASP A 910 -14.72 22.35 -19.02
N ASP A 911 -14.43 23.05 -17.92
CA ASP A 911 -15.42 23.40 -16.91
C ASP A 911 -16.18 24.68 -17.29
N ALA A 912 -17.49 24.54 -17.56
CA ALA A 912 -18.40 25.63 -17.93
C ALA A 912 -18.72 26.64 -16.79
N GLY A 913 -18.03 26.55 -15.64
CA GLY A 913 -18.44 27.18 -14.37
C GLY A 913 -17.77 28.50 -13.99
N GLU A 914 -16.59 28.84 -14.51
CA GLU A 914 -15.88 30.08 -14.15
C GLU A 914 -15.37 30.81 -15.39
N GLN A 915 -15.66 32.12 -15.49
CA GLN A 915 -15.08 33.04 -16.49
C GLN A 915 -13.60 33.32 -16.16
N ALA A 916 -12.73 32.32 -16.24
CA ALA A 916 -11.29 32.57 -16.32
C ALA A 916 -11.00 33.17 -17.71
N GLU A 917 -10.27 34.29 -17.78
CA GLU A 917 -9.78 34.80 -19.06
C GLU A 917 -8.95 33.72 -19.77
N ASP A 918 -9.13 33.55 -21.08
CA ASP A 918 -8.41 32.55 -21.88
C ASP A 918 -6.89 32.82 -21.84
N SER A 919 -6.09 31.76 -21.69
CA SER A 919 -4.64 31.87 -21.88
C SER A 919 -4.30 31.84 -23.36
N LEU A 920 -3.29 32.61 -23.77
CA LEU A 920 -2.86 32.69 -25.17
C LEU A 920 -1.45 32.14 -25.33
N VAL A 921 -1.21 31.39 -26.40
CA VAL A 921 0.11 30.89 -26.82
C VAL A 921 0.37 31.28 -28.28
N LEU A 922 1.60 31.68 -28.59
CA LEU A 922 2.08 31.98 -29.94
C LEU A 922 3.34 31.16 -30.23
N LEU A 923 3.48 30.74 -31.48
CA LEU A 923 4.62 29.95 -31.97
C LEU A 923 5.28 30.67 -33.15
N ALA A 924 6.61 30.67 -33.18
CA ALA A 924 7.40 31.16 -34.30
C ALA A 924 8.67 30.31 -34.45
N TRP A 925 9.38 30.40 -35.57
CA TRP A 925 10.61 29.63 -35.76
C TRP A 925 11.56 30.30 -36.74
N ASP A 926 12.84 29.92 -36.66
CA ASP A 926 13.83 30.09 -37.72
C ASP A 926 14.72 28.84 -37.83
N GLU A 927 15.79 28.89 -38.64
CA GLU A 927 16.67 27.73 -38.84
C GLU A 927 17.44 27.31 -37.56
N GLN A 928 17.51 28.18 -36.55
CA GLN A 928 18.28 27.99 -35.33
C GLN A 928 17.41 27.69 -34.11
N TYR A 929 16.18 28.20 -34.03
CA TYR A 929 15.32 28.10 -32.85
C TYR A 929 13.84 27.86 -33.18
N LEU A 930 13.18 27.12 -32.29
CA LEU A 930 11.74 27.17 -32.09
C LEU A 930 11.45 28.19 -30.98
N TYR A 931 10.60 29.16 -31.27
CA TYR A 931 10.16 30.18 -30.32
C TYR A 931 8.72 29.93 -29.88
N LEU A 932 8.45 30.12 -28.59
CA LEU A 932 7.11 30.04 -28.03
C LEU A 932 6.93 31.15 -27.00
N THR A 933 5.82 31.86 -27.05
CA THR A 933 5.43 32.80 -25.99
C THR A 933 4.03 32.52 -25.49
N ALA A 934 3.76 32.82 -24.23
CA ALA A 934 2.43 32.70 -23.65
C ALA A 934 2.06 33.90 -22.78
N ARG A 935 0.79 34.29 -22.82
CA ARG A 935 0.17 35.25 -21.90
C ARG A 935 -0.86 34.50 -21.06
N ILE A 936 -0.63 34.42 -19.76
CA ILE A 936 -1.39 33.57 -18.84
C ILE A 936 -2.01 34.44 -17.73
N PRO A 937 -3.34 34.62 -17.73
CA PRO A 937 -4.05 35.33 -16.67
C PRO A 937 -3.88 34.60 -15.33
N ARG A 938 -3.50 35.31 -14.26
CA ARG A 938 -3.33 34.70 -12.93
C ARG A 938 -4.66 34.17 -12.42
N ALA A 939 -4.63 33.01 -11.74
CA ALA A 939 -5.82 32.45 -11.10
C ALA A 939 -6.37 33.41 -10.02
N ALA A 940 -7.68 33.35 -9.76
CA ALA A 940 -8.34 34.22 -8.78
C ALA A 940 -7.70 34.08 -7.39
N GLY A 941 -7.17 35.19 -6.85
CA GLY A 941 -6.45 35.21 -5.57
C GLY A 941 -4.94 34.96 -5.66
N GLY A 942 -4.39 34.74 -6.85
CA GLY A 942 -2.94 34.62 -7.07
C GLY A 942 -2.22 35.96 -6.92
N SER A 943 -1.04 35.95 -6.30
CA SER A 943 -0.14 37.11 -6.16
C SER A 943 1.11 36.95 -7.03
N ARG A 944 1.85 38.04 -7.26
CA ARG A 944 3.17 37.98 -7.91
C ARG A 944 4.11 37.05 -7.13
N VAL A 945 4.97 36.35 -7.86
CA VAL A 945 5.99 35.44 -7.31
C VAL A 945 7.38 36.03 -7.51
N GLU A 946 8.38 35.57 -6.77
CA GLU A 946 9.77 35.95 -7.01
C GLU A 946 10.29 35.26 -8.28
N LEU A 947 10.79 36.06 -9.24
CA LEU A 947 11.33 35.53 -10.49
C LEU A 947 12.72 34.92 -10.27
N ALA A 948 12.99 33.81 -10.95
CA ALA A 948 14.28 33.16 -10.92
C ALA A 948 15.37 34.02 -11.58
N GLU A 949 16.48 34.26 -10.87
CA GLU A 949 17.64 34.99 -11.42
C GLU A 949 18.47 34.14 -12.39
N ASN A 950 18.41 32.81 -12.27
CA ASN A 950 19.17 31.84 -13.07
C ASN A 950 18.27 30.68 -13.50
N ARG A 951 18.68 29.95 -14.55
CA ARG A 951 17.99 28.72 -14.96
C ARG A 951 18.23 27.60 -13.94
N TYR A 952 17.16 26.97 -13.48
CA TYR A 952 17.16 25.79 -12.60
C TYR A 952 16.85 24.52 -13.41
N TYR A 953 17.22 23.36 -12.88
CA TYR A 953 17.02 22.06 -13.53
C TYR A 953 16.23 21.14 -12.61
N ASP A 954 15.24 20.44 -13.17
CA ASP A 954 14.37 19.46 -12.48
C ASP A 954 13.68 19.97 -11.20
N GLU A 955 13.15 21.20 -11.24
CA GLU A 955 12.41 21.76 -10.11
C GLU A 955 11.02 21.11 -9.94
N PRO A 956 10.56 20.88 -8.70
CA PRO A 956 9.18 20.48 -8.44
C PRO A 956 8.23 21.67 -8.69
N HIS A 957 7.15 21.42 -9.45
CA HIS A 957 6.16 22.45 -9.83
C HIS A 957 4.73 22.16 -9.36
N ALA A 958 4.53 21.14 -8.52
CA ALA A 958 3.20 20.60 -8.18
C ALA A 958 2.25 21.63 -7.55
N ASP A 959 2.81 22.62 -6.86
CA ASP A 959 2.14 23.70 -6.14
C ASP A 959 2.08 25.03 -6.92
N ARG A 960 2.49 25.06 -8.20
CA ARG A 960 2.58 26.28 -9.01
C ARG A 960 1.79 26.23 -10.32
N ASP A 961 1.34 27.40 -10.76
CA ASP A 961 0.79 27.63 -12.10
C ASP A 961 1.91 27.50 -13.13
N ARG A 962 1.73 26.63 -14.13
CA ARG A 962 2.80 26.23 -15.05
C ARG A 962 2.30 25.92 -16.45
N LEU A 963 3.17 26.16 -17.42
CA LEU A 963 2.97 25.82 -18.82
C LEU A 963 3.83 24.59 -19.15
N GLU A 964 3.21 23.53 -19.67
CA GLU A 964 3.89 22.34 -20.17
C GLU A 964 3.74 22.25 -21.69
N ILE A 965 4.85 21.96 -22.37
CA ILE A 965 4.94 21.82 -23.82
C ILE A 965 5.47 20.43 -24.12
N GLN A 966 4.77 19.68 -24.97
CA GLN A 966 5.24 18.39 -25.51
C GLN A 966 5.47 18.51 -27.01
N LEU A 967 6.67 18.14 -27.46
CA LEU A 967 7.10 18.19 -28.85
C LEU A 967 7.40 16.77 -29.35
N ASP A 968 6.54 16.27 -30.24
CA ASP A 968 6.70 15.01 -30.95
C ASP A 968 7.08 15.32 -32.41
N THR A 969 8.32 15.00 -32.75
CA THR A 969 8.97 15.45 -33.99
C THR A 969 8.76 14.50 -35.16
N ASP A 970 8.40 13.24 -34.90
CA ASP A 970 8.11 12.26 -35.95
C ASP A 970 6.68 11.67 -35.90
N ARG A 971 5.83 12.20 -35.01
CA ARG A 971 4.38 11.99 -34.90
C ARG A 971 4.03 10.55 -34.60
N ASP A 972 4.70 10.04 -33.57
CA ASP A 972 4.65 8.64 -33.17
C ASP A 972 3.74 8.37 -31.95
N LEU A 973 3.37 9.41 -31.19
CA LEU A 973 2.52 9.38 -29.98
C LEU A 973 3.02 8.52 -28.82
N SER A 974 4.29 8.18 -28.83
CA SER A 974 4.96 7.33 -27.85
C SER A 974 6.07 8.10 -27.13
N THR A 975 6.83 8.91 -27.85
CA THR A 975 7.94 9.69 -27.31
C THR A 975 7.81 11.16 -27.68
N ALA A 976 8.10 12.05 -26.75
CA ALA A 976 8.10 13.49 -26.96
C ALA A 976 9.14 14.16 -26.05
N PHE A 977 9.64 15.31 -26.48
CA PHE A 977 10.35 16.23 -25.61
C PHE A 977 9.33 17.00 -24.78
N ARG A 978 9.45 16.92 -23.45
CA ARG A 978 8.62 17.68 -22.51
C ARG A 978 9.45 18.79 -21.92
N LEU A 979 8.92 20.01 -21.98
CA LEU A 979 9.49 21.19 -21.36
C LEU A 979 8.41 21.85 -20.49
N CYS A 980 8.74 22.15 -19.24
CA CYS A 980 7.85 22.80 -18.30
C CYS A 980 8.49 24.10 -17.80
N VAL A 981 7.69 25.15 -17.71
CA VAL A 981 8.06 26.43 -17.11
C VAL A 981 6.94 26.93 -16.20
N ASP A 982 7.28 27.29 -14.96
CA ASP A 982 6.33 27.89 -14.03
C ASP A 982 6.33 29.43 -14.08
N GLU A 983 5.34 30.03 -13.40
CA GLU A 983 5.18 31.48 -13.27
C GLU A 983 6.38 32.23 -12.66
N SER A 984 7.36 31.52 -12.08
CA SER A 984 8.61 32.10 -11.58
C SER A 984 9.77 32.00 -12.58
N GLY A 985 9.60 31.30 -13.70
CA GLY A 985 10.64 31.03 -14.68
C GLY A 985 11.53 29.82 -14.35
N ARG A 986 11.15 29.00 -13.36
CA ARG A 986 11.83 27.73 -13.09
C ARG A 986 11.38 26.68 -14.09
N THR A 987 12.31 25.80 -14.44
CA THR A 987 12.14 24.82 -15.52
C THR A 987 12.37 23.38 -15.07
N SER A 988 11.67 22.46 -15.73
CA SER A 988 11.98 21.03 -15.73
C SER A 988 11.77 20.46 -17.12
N GLU A 989 12.55 19.45 -17.48
CA GLU A 989 12.58 18.89 -18.82
C GLU A 989 12.70 17.36 -18.77
N SER A 990 12.15 16.69 -19.76
CA SER A 990 12.34 15.25 -19.91
C SER A 990 12.16 14.84 -21.36
N CYS A 991 12.94 13.87 -21.82
CA CYS A 991 12.66 13.18 -23.07
C CYS A 991 11.98 11.86 -22.72
N TRP A 992 10.71 11.72 -23.08
CA TRP A 992 9.88 10.59 -22.63
C TRP A 992 9.82 10.51 -21.08
N ALA A 993 10.28 9.43 -20.45
CA ALA A 993 10.37 9.29 -18.99
C ALA A 993 11.76 9.61 -18.41
N LEU A 994 12.70 10.02 -19.27
CA LEU A 994 14.10 10.24 -18.91
C LEU A 994 14.29 11.73 -18.58
N SER A 995 14.51 12.06 -17.30
CA SER A 995 14.86 13.42 -16.89
C SER A 995 16.30 13.79 -17.24
N SER A 996 17.17 12.83 -17.61
CA SER A 996 18.58 13.08 -17.97
C SER A 996 18.76 14.04 -19.16
N TRP A 997 17.71 14.29 -19.94
CA TRP A 997 17.73 15.26 -21.02
C TRP A 997 17.70 16.70 -20.48
N ASN A 998 18.83 17.40 -20.59
CA ASN A 998 18.96 18.80 -20.18
C ASN A 998 19.28 19.71 -21.39
N PRO A 999 18.28 20.18 -22.16
CA PRO A 999 18.50 21.02 -23.34
C PRO A 999 19.00 22.42 -22.93
N ARG A 1000 19.71 23.12 -23.81
CA ARG A 1000 20.13 24.52 -23.57
C ARG A 1000 19.16 25.54 -24.17
N TRP A 1001 17.92 25.51 -23.70
CA TRP A 1001 16.88 26.48 -24.06
C TRP A 1001 16.90 27.72 -23.15
N HIS A 1002 16.34 28.81 -23.68
CA HIS A 1002 16.31 30.11 -23.02
C HIS A 1002 14.88 30.46 -22.62
N VAL A 1003 14.72 31.01 -21.42
CA VAL A 1003 13.43 31.35 -20.80
C VAL A 1003 13.52 32.77 -20.25
N ALA A 1004 12.53 33.60 -20.56
CA ALA A 1004 12.33 34.91 -19.94
C ALA A 1004 10.88 35.03 -19.46
N VAL A 1005 10.67 35.48 -18.23
CA VAL A 1005 9.34 35.66 -17.63
C VAL A 1005 9.16 37.11 -17.21
N ASP A 1006 8.01 37.68 -17.55
CA ASP A 1006 7.53 38.98 -17.09
C ASP A 1006 6.19 38.80 -16.35
N GLN A 1007 5.90 39.67 -15.38
CA GLN A 1007 4.67 39.56 -14.61
C GLN A 1007 4.08 40.92 -14.20
N GLU A 1008 2.76 41.00 -14.30
CA GLU A 1008 1.91 42.06 -13.79
C GLU A 1008 1.00 41.50 -12.67
N ASP A 1009 0.14 42.33 -12.08
CA ASP A 1009 -0.74 41.91 -10.98
C ASP A 1009 -1.78 40.85 -11.40
N SER A 1010 -2.22 40.87 -12.66
CA SER A 1010 -3.29 40.01 -13.18
C SER A 1010 -2.82 38.99 -14.23
N VAL A 1011 -1.58 39.06 -14.70
CA VAL A 1011 -1.08 38.23 -15.79
C VAL A 1011 0.42 37.97 -15.64
N TRP A 1012 0.86 36.80 -16.09
CA TRP A 1012 2.28 36.53 -16.32
C TRP A 1012 2.50 36.13 -17.77
N ARG A 1013 3.70 36.42 -18.26
CA ARG A 1013 4.11 36.22 -19.64
C ARG A 1013 5.43 35.45 -19.65
N VAL A 1014 5.59 34.59 -20.64
CA VAL A 1014 6.82 33.83 -20.82
C VAL A 1014 7.22 33.83 -22.29
N GLU A 1015 8.50 34.00 -22.56
CA GLU A 1015 9.11 33.80 -23.88
C GLU A 1015 10.18 32.71 -23.80
N LEU A 1016 10.14 31.80 -24.76
CA LEU A 1016 11.00 30.63 -24.85
C LEU A 1016 11.74 30.63 -26.19
N ALA A 1017 13.03 30.31 -26.17
CA ALA A 1017 13.79 29.97 -27.38
C ALA A 1017 14.47 28.60 -27.19
N ILE A 1018 14.02 27.62 -27.95
CA ILE A 1018 14.52 26.24 -27.90
C ILE A 1018 15.39 25.99 -29.13
N PRO A 1019 16.70 25.71 -28.97
CA PRO A 1019 17.57 25.51 -30.11
C PRO A 1019 17.11 24.31 -30.96
N ALA A 1020 16.96 24.52 -32.26
CA ALA A 1020 16.51 23.51 -33.22
C ALA A 1020 17.36 22.22 -33.20
N ARG A 1021 18.65 22.35 -32.86
CA ARG A 1021 19.58 21.23 -32.72
C ARG A 1021 19.32 20.32 -31.51
N GLU A 1022 18.65 20.84 -30.47
CA GLU A 1022 18.27 20.08 -29.27
C GLU A 1022 16.99 19.26 -29.52
N LEU A 1023 16.24 19.60 -30.58
CA LEU A 1023 14.97 18.96 -30.94
C LEU A 1023 15.10 18.07 -32.18
N ALA A 1024 16.04 18.35 -33.08
CA ALA A 1024 16.28 17.55 -34.28
C ALA A 1024 17.76 17.55 -34.68
N ALA A 1025 18.29 16.36 -34.99
CA ALA A 1025 19.71 16.15 -35.31
C ALA A 1025 20.26 16.98 -36.49
N GLY A 1026 19.38 17.51 -37.36
CA GLY A 1026 19.74 18.37 -38.49
C GLY A 1026 19.07 19.75 -38.46
N GLY A 1027 18.55 20.16 -37.30
CA GLY A 1027 17.68 21.32 -37.17
C GLY A 1027 16.28 21.11 -37.75
N ILE A 1028 15.44 22.14 -37.67
CA ILE A 1028 14.08 22.12 -38.21
C ILE A 1028 14.15 22.26 -39.74
N ARG A 1029 13.70 21.23 -40.46
CA ARG A 1029 13.71 21.25 -41.93
C ARG A 1029 12.51 22.02 -42.47
N PRO A 1030 12.67 22.89 -43.48
CA PRO A 1030 11.54 23.44 -44.22
C PRO A 1030 10.66 22.31 -44.78
N GLY A 1031 9.36 22.39 -44.55
CA GLY A 1031 8.37 21.37 -44.88
C GLY A 1031 8.14 20.32 -43.79
N ALA A 1032 8.94 20.30 -42.72
CA ALA A 1032 8.73 19.42 -41.58
C ALA A 1032 7.36 19.69 -40.93
N LEU A 1033 6.80 18.64 -40.35
CA LEU A 1033 5.50 18.67 -39.70
C LEU A 1033 5.65 18.00 -38.34
N TRP A 1034 5.39 18.71 -37.25
CA TRP A 1034 5.50 18.19 -35.89
C TRP A 1034 4.14 18.17 -35.22
N ALA A 1035 4.02 17.33 -34.19
CA ALA A 1035 2.88 17.32 -33.28
C ALA A 1035 3.28 18.04 -31.99
N ILE A 1036 2.53 19.07 -31.63
CA ILE A 1036 2.82 19.90 -30.44
C ILE A 1036 1.60 19.90 -29.53
N ASP A 1037 1.78 19.50 -28.27
CA ASP A 1037 0.81 19.72 -27.20
C ASP A 1037 1.26 20.87 -26.31
N VAL A 1038 0.33 21.73 -25.91
CA VAL A 1038 0.60 22.84 -25.00
C VAL A 1038 -0.52 22.91 -23.98
N ARG A 1039 -0.19 22.81 -22.69
CA ARG A 1039 -1.19 22.83 -21.62
C ARG A 1039 -0.76 23.71 -20.47
N ARG A 1040 -1.73 24.38 -19.85
CA ARG A 1040 -1.55 25.09 -18.58
C ARG A 1040 -2.06 24.20 -17.45
N LEU A 1041 -1.23 23.97 -16.44
CA LEU A 1041 -1.56 23.15 -15.28
C LEU A 1041 -1.67 24.06 -14.05
N LEU A 1042 -2.84 24.03 -13.39
CA LEU A 1042 -3.15 24.81 -12.21
C LEU A 1042 -3.14 23.93 -10.95
N PRO A 1043 -2.55 24.36 -9.83
CA PRO A 1043 -2.56 23.59 -8.59
C PRO A 1043 -3.99 23.30 -8.11
N GLY A 1044 -4.34 22.02 -7.99
CA GLY A 1044 -5.65 21.58 -7.49
C GLY A 1044 -6.87 21.95 -8.36
N ARG A 1045 -6.66 22.28 -9.65
CA ARG A 1045 -7.72 22.61 -10.63
C ARG A 1045 -7.50 21.87 -11.96
N VAL A 1046 -8.52 21.85 -12.82
CA VAL A 1046 -8.49 21.28 -14.18
C VAL A 1046 -7.53 22.07 -15.10
N ASP A 1047 -6.88 21.38 -16.05
CA ASP A 1047 -5.92 21.96 -17.00
C ASP A 1047 -6.59 22.73 -18.16
N GLN A 1048 -5.91 23.75 -18.70
CA GLN A 1048 -6.34 24.43 -19.94
C GLN A 1048 -5.56 23.88 -21.14
N ARG A 1049 -6.25 23.66 -22.27
CA ARG A 1049 -5.70 23.05 -23.51
C ARG A 1049 -6.15 23.80 -24.77
N PRO A 1050 -5.51 23.60 -25.94
CA PRO A 1050 -5.90 24.28 -27.16
C PRO A 1050 -7.34 23.98 -27.53
N GLU A 1051 -8.05 24.99 -28.02
CA GLU A 1051 -9.43 24.82 -28.49
C GLU A 1051 -9.54 23.72 -29.56
N ALA A 1052 -10.48 22.80 -29.38
CA ALA A 1052 -10.72 21.71 -30.31
C ALA A 1052 -11.28 22.23 -31.64
N MET A 1053 -10.84 21.67 -32.78
CA MET A 1053 -11.38 22.03 -34.09
C MET A 1053 -12.85 21.63 -34.28
N VAL A 1054 -13.30 20.59 -33.58
CA VAL A 1054 -14.66 20.06 -33.62
C VAL A 1054 -15.12 19.86 -32.19
N SER A 1055 -16.37 20.22 -31.87
CA SER A 1055 -16.93 20.17 -30.52
C SER A 1055 -16.95 18.78 -29.87
N ASP A 1056 -16.65 17.72 -30.64
CA ASP A 1056 -16.68 16.32 -30.23
C ASP A 1056 -15.30 15.62 -30.36
N SER A 1057 -14.22 16.36 -30.69
CA SER A 1057 -12.89 15.76 -30.84
C SER A 1057 -12.14 15.69 -29.51
N GLN A 1058 -11.79 14.47 -29.09
CA GLN A 1058 -10.91 14.22 -27.92
C GLN A 1058 -9.45 14.67 -28.13
N THR A 1059 -9.07 15.08 -29.36
CA THR A 1059 -7.69 15.44 -29.73
C THR A 1059 -7.48 16.95 -29.78
N ARG A 1060 -6.61 17.48 -28.91
CA ARG A 1060 -6.26 18.91 -28.81
C ARG A 1060 -4.83 19.25 -29.24
N THR A 1061 -4.15 18.28 -29.87
CA THR A 1061 -2.80 18.43 -30.44
C THR A 1061 -2.77 19.34 -31.66
N LEU A 1062 -1.75 20.19 -31.75
CA LEU A 1062 -1.46 21.03 -32.91
C LEU A 1062 -0.54 20.31 -33.90
N LEU A 1063 -0.88 20.33 -35.19
CA LEU A 1063 0.00 19.90 -36.27
C LEU A 1063 0.72 21.12 -36.85
N VAL A 1064 2.01 21.25 -36.57
CA VAL A 1064 2.79 22.44 -36.89
C VAL A 1064 3.68 22.18 -38.09
N ARG A 1065 3.40 22.87 -39.21
CA ARG A 1065 4.19 22.79 -40.44
C ARG A 1065 5.15 23.96 -40.54
N PHE A 1066 6.43 23.69 -40.73
CA PHE A 1066 7.48 24.70 -40.88
C PHE A 1066 7.63 25.07 -42.36
N ALA A 1067 7.49 26.34 -42.73
CA ALA A 1067 7.58 26.83 -44.10
C ALA A 1067 8.65 27.92 -44.23
N ARG A 1068 9.46 27.87 -45.30
CA ARG A 1068 10.31 29.01 -45.67
C ARG A 1068 9.47 30.09 -46.31
N ASP A 1069 9.84 31.34 -46.05
CA ASP A 1069 9.28 32.49 -46.76
C ASP A 1069 9.50 32.31 -48.27
N ARG A 1070 8.45 32.53 -49.07
CA ARG A 1070 8.51 32.32 -50.53
C ARG A 1070 9.34 33.38 -51.23
#